data_AF-A0A6J6T5S3-F1
#
_entry.id   AF-A0A6J6T5S3-F1
#
_cell.length_a   1.000
_cell.length_b   1.000
_cell.length_c   1.000
_cell.angle_alpha   90.00
_cell.angle_beta   90.00
_cell.angle_gamma   90.00
#
_symmetry.space_group_name_H-M   'P 1'
#
loop_
_entity.id
_entity.type
_entity.pdbx_description
1 polymer ?
#
loop_
_entity_poly.entity_id
_entity_poly.type
_entity_poly.pdbx_seq_one_letter_code
_entity_poly.pdbx_strand_id
1 'polypeptide(L)'
;MSAQIFIIAAPRSGAGLLHRLLLLDESFHAGALTSDENIVSFLEKGLIKNNYQLGEKKTKKLTPAQKLKLQAEYGSKSSKGVKVIADYNPRLSVHVSELAEAFPDAKFIFVTRNPAQTIWSARRAWESKKFVSYPDLPEWWGEPWAFQLTPNWRELIGQPILNIVASQWAYSVESIFAASEGIDQKRWFNASFESLMTNPQEEMSRITKGLKLEWKGKIPHILPTSTNALLLPGGRQPRIPMGQIGQVLEPHKETVIKYNVFREPFSPQRVQNAAPGAPRMGQRKTVKSEGTNFAYTASKSFSKLLESSNSSVVISTYNSGQVIFVRASDGGLNAEFKGYSAPMGIAVSENKLAVGVQNSVITYSNQPPLSQFVEPAGKSDKVFAPRTVVFTGQIDIHEMEFGQGKDIDDLWFLNTSFSCLCKLDMNYSFQPVWKPSWITDLAPEDRCHLNGMAMVDSIPKYVSALSQTNTKFGWREKKGVAGVIIDTVTNKVICEGLSMPHSPRWHDGKLWILESGKGSLATVSIETGKVTTIATLPGFTRGLNFIGPYALVGLSQVRESVFKDLPITSKKDERNCGVWIVDTRNGEVVGELKFSGVVKEIFDVKVLPNTKWPTILDDPALVQSHFVLSANHAQQKPR
;
A
#
# COMPACT_ATOMS: atom_id res chain seq x y z
N MET A 1 -6.26 -33.16 -37.02
CA MET A 1 -6.29 -31.73 -36.62
C MET A 1 -5.62 -31.59 -35.28
N SER A 2 -4.88 -30.52 -35.04
CA SER A 2 -4.40 -30.17 -33.70
C SER A 2 -5.59 -29.99 -32.76
N ALA A 3 -5.46 -30.37 -31.48
CA ALA A 3 -6.50 -30.12 -30.48
C ALA A 3 -6.42 -28.66 -30.01
N GLN A 4 -7.54 -27.92 -30.02
CA GLN A 4 -7.58 -26.54 -29.51
C GLN A 4 -8.02 -26.51 -28.04
N ILE A 5 -7.26 -25.78 -27.23
CA ILE A 5 -7.54 -25.52 -25.82
C ILE A 5 -7.62 -24.00 -25.61
N PHE A 6 -8.73 -23.51 -25.10
CA PHE A 6 -8.89 -22.13 -24.66
C PHE A 6 -8.89 -22.05 -23.14
N ILE A 7 -7.87 -21.38 -22.58
CA ILE A 7 -7.76 -21.16 -21.15
C ILE A 7 -8.43 -19.84 -20.81
N ILE A 8 -9.53 -19.92 -20.08
CA ILE A 8 -10.41 -18.79 -19.79
C ILE A 8 -10.40 -18.51 -18.29
N ALA A 9 -10.35 -17.25 -17.91
CA ALA A 9 -10.48 -16.82 -16.53
C ALA A 9 -10.70 -15.30 -16.46
N ALA A 10 -11.19 -14.82 -15.32
CA ALA A 10 -11.09 -13.40 -15.01
C ALA A 10 -9.60 -12.97 -14.99
N PRO A 11 -9.29 -11.71 -15.36
CA PRO A 11 -7.93 -11.19 -15.30
C PRO A 11 -7.27 -11.49 -13.96
N ARG A 12 -5.99 -11.89 -14.01
CA ARG A 12 -5.17 -12.18 -12.81
C ARG A 12 -5.60 -13.40 -11.98
N SER A 13 -6.37 -14.31 -12.56
CA SER A 13 -6.74 -15.59 -11.92
C SER A 13 -5.74 -16.73 -12.15
N GLY A 14 -4.62 -16.50 -12.85
CA GLY A 14 -3.57 -17.51 -13.04
C GLY A 14 -3.65 -18.33 -14.35
N ALA A 15 -4.54 -18.00 -15.27
CA ALA A 15 -4.62 -18.68 -16.57
C ALA A 15 -3.32 -18.62 -17.39
N GLY A 16 -2.55 -17.53 -17.29
CA GLY A 16 -1.21 -17.45 -17.91
C GLY A 16 -0.15 -18.37 -17.29
N LEU A 17 -0.31 -18.76 -16.02
CA LEU A 17 0.57 -19.77 -15.40
C LEU A 17 0.25 -21.16 -15.98
N LEU A 18 -1.02 -21.54 -16.03
CA LEU A 18 -1.44 -22.80 -16.64
C LEU A 18 -1.00 -22.90 -18.09
N HIS A 19 -1.15 -21.82 -18.86
CA HIS A 19 -0.69 -21.75 -20.24
C HIS A 19 0.79 -22.10 -20.36
N ARG A 20 1.64 -21.47 -19.54
CA ARG A 20 3.09 -21.75 -19.54
C ARG A 20 3.43 -23.16 -19.11
N LEU A 21 2.71 -23.72 -18.14
CA LEU A 21 2.90 -25.10 -17.72
C LEU A 21 2.59 -26.07 -18.86
N LEU A 22 1.50 -25.86 -19.61
CA LEU A 22 1.20 -26.67 -20.79
C LEU A 22 2.35 -26.60 -21.81
N LEU A 23 2.88 -25.41 -22.07
CA LEU A 23 3.99 -25.18 -23.02
C LEU A 23 5.37 -25.70 -22.55
N LEU A 24 5.48 -26.27 -21.35
CA LEU A 24 6.70 -27.01 -20.95
C LEU A 24 6.83 -28.34 -21.71
N ASP A 25 5.75 -28.80 -22.35
CA ASP A 25 5.77 -29.93 -23.26
C ASP A 25 5.78 -29.40 -24.70
N GLU A 26 6.78 -29.81 -25.48
CA GLU A 26 6.98 -29.39 -26.88
C GLU A 26 5.82 -29.78 -27.81
N SER A 27 4.92 -30.68 -27.39
CA SER A 27 3.71 -31.01 -28.16
C SER A 27 2.60 -29.96 -28.05
N PHE A 28 2.70 -29.03 -27.09
CA PHE A 28 1.78 -27.93 -26.85
C PHE A 28 2.36 -26.60 -27.34
N HIS A 29 1.57 -25.84 -28.08
CA HIS A 29 2.01 -24.58 -28.69
C HIS A 29 1.06 -23.43 -28.41
N ALA A 30 1.60 -22.21 -28.32
CA ALA A 30 0.80 -21.00 -28.15
C ALA A 30 -0.03 -20.70 -29.41
N GLY A 31 -1.34 -20.56 -29.22
CA GLY A 31 -2.25 -20.20 -30.29
C GLY A 31 -2.20 -18.72 -30.66
N ALA A 32 -2.98 -18.35 -31.69
CA ALA A 32 -2.98 -17.01 -32.24
C ALA A 32 -3.64 -15.98 -31.31
N LEU A 33 -4.64 -16.39 -30.54
CA LEU A 33 -5.41 -15.53 -29.64
C LEU A 33 -4.72 -15.28 -28.30
N THR A 34 -3.47 -15.70 -28.15
CA THR A 34 -2.62 -15.29 -27.02
C THR A 34 -2.15 -13.83 -27.16
N SER A 35 -2.11 -13.28 -28.38
CA SER A 35 -1.75 -11.88 -28.67
C SER A 35 -2.96 -10.94 -28.63
N ASP A 36 -2.82 -9.77 -27.99
CA ASP A 36 -3.86 -8.72 -27.94
C ASP A 36 -4.24 -8.23 -29.34
N GLU A 37 -3.28 -8.10 -30.26
CA GLU A 37 -3.54 -7.65 -31.64
C GLU A 37 -4.51 -8.58 -32.35
N ASN A 38 -4.37 -9.89 -32.14
CA ASN A 38 -5.24 -10.90 -32.74
C ASN A 38 -6.61 -10.91 -32.09
N ILE A 39 -6.71 -10.73 -30.77
CA ILE A 39 -8.01 -10.56 -30.09
C ILE A 39 -8.77 -9.38 -30.72
N VAL A 40 -8.11 -8.23 -30.87
CA VAL A 40 -8.71 -7.02 -31.47
C VAL A 40 -9.13 -7.28 -32.92
N SER A 41 -8.26 -7.91 -33.72
CA SER A 41 -8.49 -8.17 -35.14
C SER A 41 -9.64 -9.15 -35.40
N PHE A 42 -9.76 -10.21 -34.59
CA PHE A 42 -10.70 -11.31 -34.82
C PHE A 42 -12.00 -11.16 -34.04
N LEU A 43 -11.92 -10.84 -32.74
CA LEU A 43 -13.05 -10.92 -31.81
C LEU A 43 -13.68 -9.55 -31.53
N GLU A 44 -12.90 -8.46 -31.63
CA GLU A 44 -13.37 -7.13 -31.18
C GLU A 44 -13.29 -6.04 -32.26
N LYS A 45 -13.10 -6.42 -33.51
CA LYS A 45 -12.98 -5.51 -34.67
C LYS A 45 -14.11 -4.48 -34.78
N GLY A 46 -15.30 -4.82 -34.24
CA GLY A 46 -16.47 -3.96 -34.24
C GLY A 46 -16.55 -2.96 -33.08
N LEU A 47 -15.67 -3.01 -32.08
CA LEU A 47 -15.73 -2.10 -30.92
C LEU A 47 -15.51 -0.65 -31.31
N ILE A 48 -14.48 -0.37 -32.12
CA ILE A 48 -14.16 0.99 -32.59
C ILE A 48 -15.34 1.57 -33.38
N LYS A 49 -15.92 0.77 -34.28
CA LYS A 49 -17.07 1.19 -35.11
C LYS A 49 -18.34 1.46 -34.31
N ASN A 50 -18.46 0.90 -33.11
CA ASN A 50 -19.62 1.06 -32.23
C ASN A 50 -19.31 1.96 -31.01
N ASN A 51 -18.35 2.88 -31.14
CA ASN A 51 -17.91 3.77 -30.08
C ASN A 51 -17.64 3.06 -28.73
N TYR A 52 -16.99 1.89 -28.80
CA TYR A 52 -16.63 1.05 -27.66
C TYR A 52 -17.83 0.66 -26.77
N GLN A 53 -19.05 0.69 -27.32
CA GLN A 53 -20.25 0.24 -26.62
C GLN A 53 -20.41 -1.27 -26.75
N LEU A 54 -20.44 -1.94 -25.60
CA LEU A 54 -20.81 -3.34 -25.47
C LEU A 54 -22.34 -3.42 -25.37
N GLY A 55 -22.98 -4.19 -26.24
CA GLY A 55 -24.44 -4.36 -26.20
C GLY A 55 -24.89 -5.18 -24.99
N GLU A 56 -26.12 -4.95 -24.52
CA GLU A 56 -26.70 -5.75 -23.43
C GLU A 56 -26.88 -7.21 -23.87
N LYS A 57 -26.18 -8.13 -23.19
CA LYS A 57 -26.45 -9.58 -23.04
C LYS A 57 -26.85 -10.40 -24.30
N LYS A 58 -26.60 -9.95 -25.53
CA LYS A 58 -26.76 -10.79 -26.74
C LYS A 58 -25.40 -11.24 -27.25
N THR A 59 -25.17 -12.56 -27.24
CA THR A 59 -24.02 -13.24 -27.84
C THR A 59 -23.85 -12.80 -29.28
N LYS A 60 -22.72 -12.15 -29.58
CA LYS A 60 -22.46 -11.57 -30.89
C LYS A 60 -21.81 -12.64 -31.75
N LYS A 61 -22.62 -13.38 -32.53
CA LYS A 61 -22.12 -14.47 -33.38
C LYS A 61 -21.05 -13.96 -34.35
N LEU A 62 -19.94 -14.69 -34.45
CA LEU A 62 -18.93 -14.44 -35.47
C LEU A 62 -19.54 -14.67 -36.86
N THR A 63 -19.27 -13.75 -37.80
CA THR A 63 -19.67 -13.95 -39.20
C THR A 63 -18.95 -15.17 -39.80
N PRO A 64 -19.53 -15.85 -40.81
CA PRO A 64 -18.86 -16.97 -41.48
C PRO A 64 -17.44 -16.65 -41.97
N ALA A 65 -17.23 -15.43 -42.48
CA ALA A 65 -15.91 -14.95 -42.92
C ALA A 65 -14.92 -14.78 -41.77
N GLN A 66 -15.36 -14.28 -40.60
CA GLN A 66 -14.49 -14.20 -39.41
C GLN A 66 -14.12 -15.58 -38.90
N LYS A 67 -15.07 -16.53 -38.88
CA LYS A 67 -14.81 -17.92 -38.47
C LYS A 67 -13.78 -18.57 -39.38
N LEU A 68 -13.95 -18.48 -40.69
CA LEU A 68 -13.01 -19.04 -41.67
C LEU A 68 -11.61 -18.43 -41.50
N LYS A 69 -11.50 -17.11 -41.34
CA LYS A 69 -10.20 -16.44 -41.16
C LYS A 69 -9.53 -16.86 -39.85
N LEU A 70 -10.30 -16.95 -38.76
CA LEU A 70 -9.80 -17.39 -37.46
C LEU A 70 -9.36 -18.85 -37.52
N GLN A 71 -10.14 -19.75 -38.13
CA GLN A 71 -9.77 -21.15 -38.31
C GLN A 71 -8.52 -21.33 -39.18
N ALA A 72 -8.36 -20.53 -40.24
CA ALA A 72 -7.18 -20.58 -41.12
C ALA A 72 -5.88 -20.25 -40.37
N GLU A 73 -5.91 -19.30 -39.44
CA GLU A 73 -4.76 -18.91 -38.60
C GLU A 73 -4.28 -20.07 -37.68
N TYR A 74 -5.19 -20.97 -37.30
CA TYR A 74 -4.87 -22.17 -36.52
C TYR A 74 -4.43 -23.33 -37.41
N GLY A 75 -4.97 -23.42 -38.63
CA GLY A 75 -4.60 -24.43 -39.63
C GLY A 75 -3.15 -24.30 -40.10
N SER A 76 -2.64 -23.07 -40.27
CA SER A 76 -1.26 -22.79 -40.71
C SER A 76 -0.18 -23.22 -39.69
N LYS A 77 -0.53 -23.25 -38.38
CA LYS A 77 0.34 -23.73 -37.31
C LYS A 77 0.33 -25.25 -37.16
N SER A 78 -0.75 -25.93 -37.57
CA SER A 78 -0.90 -27.38 -37.47
C SER A 78 0.01 -28.17 -38.43
N SER A 79 0.54 -27.54 -39.48
CA SER A 79 1.39 -28.18 -40.50
C SER A 79 2.86 -28.43 -40.05
N LYS A 80 3.25 -27.96 -38.86
CA LYS A 80 4.61 -28.11 -38.29
C LYS A 80 4.75 -29.20 -37.22
N GLY A 81 3.88 -30.22 -37.22
CA GLY A 81 3.93 -31.31 -36.22
C GLY A 81 3.31 -30.97 -34.86
N VAL A 82 2.61 -29.83 -34.74
CA VAL A 82 1.93 -29.37 -33.54
C VAL A 82 0.72 -30.25 -33.22
N LYS A 83 0.72 -30.90 -32.04
CA LYS A 83 -0.39 -31.78 -31.60
C LYS A 83 -1.50 -31.02 -30.89
N VAL A 84 -1.15 -30.02 -30.07
CA VAL A 84 -2.11 -29.25 -29.27
C VAL A 84 -1.79 -27.76 -29.34
N ILE A 85 -2.82 -26.93 -29.56
CA ILE A 85 -2.72 -25.48 -29.53
C ILE A 85 -3.47 -24.97 -28.30
N ALA A 86 -2.78 -24.26 -27.43
CA ALA A 86 -3.34 -23.66 -26.23
C ALA A 86 -3.28 -22.13 -26.30
N ASP A 87 -4.42 -21.49 -26.05
CA ASP A 87 -4.54 -20.04 -26.00
C ASP A 87 -4.85 -19.55 -24.60
N TYR A 88 -4.26 -18.41 -24.26
CA TYR A 88 -4.62 -17.65 -23.09
C TYR A 88 -4.57 -16.16 -23.39
N ASN A 89 -5.66 -15.47 -23.11
CA ASN A 89 -5.71 -14.03 -22.97
C ASN A 89 -6.83 -13.67 -21.99
N PRO A 90 -6.66 -12.71 -21.06
CA PRO A 90 -7.72 -12.31 -20.12
C PRO A 90 -9.06 -11.98 -20.79
N ARG A 91 -9.01 -11.46 -22.02
CA ARG A 91 -10.18 -11.04 -22.81
C ARG A 91 -10.96 -12.21 -23.40
N LEU A 92 -10.41 -13.44 -23.43
CA LEU A 92 -11.15 -14.62 -23.88
C LEU A 92 -12.36 -14.94 -23.00
N SER A 93 -12.37 -14.49 -21.74
CA SER A 93 -13.46 -14.73 -20.78
C SER A 93 -14.83 -14.24 -21.26
N VAL A 94 -14.85 -13.22 -22.14
CA VAL A 94 -16.10 -12.63 -22.66
C VAL A 94 -16.42 -13.07 -24.09
N HIS A 95 -15.65 -14.02 -24.65
CA HIS A 95 -15.78 -14.51 -26.02
C HIS A 95 -15.94 -16.04 -26.12
N VAL A 96 -16.29 -16.70 -25.02
CA VAL A 96 -16.30 -18.15 -24.91
C VAL A 96 -17.32 -18.79 -25.88
N SER A 97 -18.50 -18.19 -26.02
CA SER A 97 -19.54 -18.69 -26.93
C SER A 97 -19.12 -18.59 -28.39
N GLU A 98 -18.51 -17.47 -28.80
CA GLU A 98 -18.00 -17.26 -30.14
C GLU A 98 -16.90 -18.28 -30.50
N LEU A 99 -16.01 -18.57 -29.55
CA LEU A 99 -14.96 -19.56 -29.71
C LEU A 99 -15.53 -20.99 -29.77
N ALA A 100 -16.53 -21.29 -28.95
CA ALA A 100 -17.15 -22.61 -28.94
C ALA A 100 -17.89 -22.92 -30.24
N GLU A 101 -18.45 -21.90 -30.87
CA GLU A 101 -19.10 -21.97 -32.19
C GLU A 101 -18.08 -22.04 -33.33
N ALA A 102 -16.97 -21.28 -33.24
CA ALA A 102 -15.91 -21.30 -34.25
C ALA A 102 -15.07 -22.59 -34.22
N PHE A 103 -14.93 -23.23 -33.06
CA PHE A 103 -14.16 -24.46 -32.89
C PHE A 103 -15.01 -25.53 -32.17
N PRO A 104 -15.81 -26.30 -32.91
CA PRO A 104 -16.75 -27.28 -32.34
C PRO A 104 -16.07 -28.32 -31.42
N ASP A 105 -14.81 -28.68 -31.70
CA ASP A 105 -14.06 -29.67 -30.94
C ASP A 105 -13.16 -29.07 -29.84
N ALA A 106 -13.10 -27.74 -29.74
CA ALA A 106 -12.24 -27.08 -28.76
C ALA A 106 -12.66 -27.41 -27.32
N LYS A 107 -11.65 -27.50 -26.46
CA LYS A 107 -11.78 -27.68 -25.02
C LYS A 107 -11.56 -26.34 -24.31
N PHE A 108 -12.31 -26.11 -23.24
CA PHE A 108 -12.22 -24.91 -22.42
C PHE A 108 -11.74 -25.28 -21.03
N ILE A 109 -10.71 -24.59 -20.55
CA ILE A 109 -10.23 -24.74 -19.17
C ILE A 109 -10.51 -23.46 -18.41
N PHE A 110 -11.47 -23.49 -17.51
CA PHE A 110 -11.76 -22.38 -16.61
C PHE A 110 -10.83 -22.40 -15.41
N VAL A 111 -9.94 -21.42 -15.33
CA VAL A 111 -9.04 -21.27 -14.18
C VAL A 111 -9.70 -20.41 -13.12
N THR A 112 -9.87 -20.99 -11.94
CA THR A 112 -10.47 -20.34 -10.78
C THR A 112 -9.42 -19.90 -9.77
N ARG A 113 -9.72 -18.82 -9.04
CA ARG A 113 -8.87 -18.26 -7.98
C ARG A 113 -9.75 -17.50 -6.99
N ASN A 114 -9.38 -17.47 -5.72
CA ASN A 114 -10.07 -16.68 -4.70
C ASN A 114 -10.41 -15.26 -5.20
N PRO A 115 -11.70 -14.85 -5.19
CA PRO A 115 -12.13 -13.56 -5.76
C PRO A 115 -11.38 -12.37 -5.17
N ALA A 116 -11.15 -12.37 -3.85
CA ALA A 116 -10.47 -11.28 -3.16
C ALA A 116 -9.03 -11.12 -3.63
N GLN A 117 -8.31 -12.24 -3.76
CA GLN A 117 -6.94 -12.26 -4.28
C GLN A 117 -6.87 -11.86 -5.75
N THR A 118 -7.83 -12.28 -6.57
CA THR A 118 -7.92 -11.95 -7.99
C THR A 118 -8.12 -10.45 -8.18
N ILE A 119 -9.13 -9.86 -7.53
CA ILE A 119 -9.46 -8.43 -7.61
C ILE A 119 -8.29 -7.57 -7.13
N TRP A 120 -7.70 -7.93 -5.98
CA TRP A 120 -6.54 -7.22 -5.48
C TRP A 120 -5.34 -7.30 -6.44
N SER A 121 -5.10 -8.47 -7.04
CA SER A 121 -4.05 -8.60 -8.05
C SER A 121 -4.36 -7.82 -9.33
N ALA A 122 -5.63 -7.68 -9.72
CA ALA A 122 -6.08 -6.92 -10.89
C ALA A 122 -5.89 -5.42 -10.68
N ARG A 123 -6.23 -4.89 -9.50
CA ARG A 123 -5.95 -3.51 -9.12
C ARG A 123 -4.46 -3.17 -9.29
N ARG A 124 -3.57 -4.00 -8.76
CA ARG A 124 -2.12 -3.76 -8.87
C ARG A 124 -1.61 -3.83 -10.31
N ALA A 125 -2.20 -4.70 -11.12
CA ALA A 125 -1.89 -4.80 -12.54
C ALA A 125 -2.32 -3.55 -13.30
N TRP A 126 -3.46 -2.97 -12.94
CA TRP A 126 -3.89 -1.66 -13.43
C TRP A 126 -2.89 -0.56 -13.06
N GLU A 127 -2.53 -0.44 -11.78
CA GLU A 127 -1.58 0.56 -11.27
C GLU A 127 -0.18 0.44 -11.91
N SER A 128 0.19 -0.76 -12.37
CA SER A 128 1.50 -0.99 -13.01
C SER A 128 1.63 -0.45 -14.43
N LYS A 129 0.50 -0.15 -15.10
CA LYS A 129 0.43 0.27 -16.51
C LYS A 129 1.01 -0.74 -17.52
N LYS A 130 1.32 -1.97 -17.11
CA LYS A 130 1.86 -3.04 -17.98
C LYS A 130 0.80 -3.86 -18.71
N PHE A 131 -0.47 -3.68 -18.36
CA PHE A 131 -1.60 -4.49 -18.83
C PHE A 131 -2.66 -3.66 -19.57
N VAL A 132 -2.24 -2.51 -20.10
CA VAL A 132 -3.11 -1.58 -20.81
C VAL A 132 -3.59 -2.22 -22.10
N SER A 133 -4.90 -2.30 -22.27
CA SER A 133 -5.57 -2.82 -23.47
C SER A 133 -6.16 -1.68 -24.32
N TYR A 134 -6.49 -0.55 -23.69
CA TYR A 134 -6.96 0.65 -24.39
C TYR A 134 -6.21 1.87 -23.84
N PRO A 135 -5.10 2.28 -24.50
CA PRO A 135 -4.31 3.44 -24.06
C PRO A 135 -5.09 4.75 -24.18
N ASP A 136 -5.88 4.90 -25.26
CA ASP A 136 -6.63 6.11 -25.61
C ASP A 136 -8.12 5.79 -25.78
N LEU A 137 -8.76 5.29 -24.71
CA LEU A 137 -10.20 4.99 -24.74
C LEU A 137 -11.00 6.32 -24.83
N PRO A 138 -11.83 6.54 -25.87
CA PRO A 138 -12.57 7.80 -26.01
C PRO A 138 -13.46 8.09 -24.80
N GLU A 139 -13.59 9.35 -24.37
CA GLU A 139 -14.38 9.81 -23.21
C GLU A 139 -13.85 9.35 -21.82
N TRP A 140 -12.88 8.43 -21.79
CA TRP A 140 -12.24 8.00 -20.55
C TRP A 140 -11.16 9.00 -20.13
N TRP A 141 -11.28 9.56 -18.93
CA TRP A 141 -10.31 10.51 -18.35
C TRP A 141 -9.57 9.96 -17.12
N GLY A 142 -9.63 8.64 -16.91
CA GLY A 142 -8.83 7.95 -15.89
C GLY A 142 -7.47 7.45 -16.42
N GLU A 143 -6.75 6.71 -15.59
CA GLU A 143 -5.53 5.99 -16.02
C GLU A 143 -5.82 5.03 -17.19
N PRO A 144 -4.86 4.77 -18.11
CA PRO A 144 -5.07 3.92 -19.28
C PRO A 144 -5.73 2.57 -18.94
N TRP A 145 -6.76 2.20 -19.71
CA TRP A 145 -7.64 1.08 -19.36
C TRP A 145 -6.93 -0.26 -19.53
N ALA A 146 -6.95 -1.08 -18.48
CA ALA A 146 -6.37 -2.42 -18.50
C ALA A 146 -7.43 -3.52 -18.67
N PHE A 147 -7.05 -4.61 -19.35
CA PHE A 147 -7.90 -5.77 -19.61
C PHE A 147 -9.14 -5.48 -20.48
N GLN A 148 -10.17 -6.32 -20.39
CA GLN A 148 -11.42 -6.18 -21.15
C GLN A 148 -12.28 -5.01 -20.65
N LEU A 149 -13.07 -4.42 -21.55
CA LEU A 149 -14.16 -3.52 -21.18
C LEU A 149 -15.32 -4.30 -20.53
N THR A 150 -16.10 -3.61 -19.71
CA THR A 150 -17.37 -4.10 -19.18
C THR A 150 -18.54 -3.38 -19.86
N PRO A 151 -19.75 -3.99 -19.89
CA PRO A 151 -20.96 -3.25 -20.20
C PRO A 151 -21.05 -2.00 -19.34
N ASN A 152 -21.53 -0.90 -19.92
CA ASN A 152 -21.66 0.40 -19.27
C ASN A 152 -20.37 0.92 -18.60
N TRP A 153 -19.19 0.59 -19.13
CA TRP A 153 -17.91 1.05 -18.57
C TRP A 153 -17.82 2.59 -18.39
N ARG A 154 -18.61 3.37 -19.14
CA ARG A 154 -18.74 4.83 -18.97
C ARG A 154 -19.27 5.23 -17.58
N GLU A 155 -20.10 4.41 -16.95
CA GLU A 155 -20.56 4.64 -15.57
C GLU A 155 -19.45 4.46 -14.53
N LEU A 156 -18.34 3.81 -14.93
CA LEU A 156 -17.16 3.62 -14.08
C LEU A 156 -16.19 4.80 -14.13
N ILE A 157 -16.48 5.81 -14.94
CA ILE A 157 -15.71 7.05 -14.99
C ILE A 157 -15.70 7.72 -13.61
N GLY A 158 -14.50 8.02 -13.10
CA GLY A 158 -14.31 8.63 -11.78
C GLY A 158 -14.43 7.66 -10.59
N GLN A 159 -14.76 6.38 -10.83
CA GLN A 159 -14.81 5.38 -9.76
C GLN A 159 -13.40 4.93 -9.35
N PRO A 160 -13.21 4.49 -8.08
CA PRO A 160 -11.95 3.89 -7.67
C PRO A 160 -11.60 2.65 -8.51
N ILE A 161 -10.32 2.46 -8.84
CA ILE A 161 -9.82 1.30 -9.63
C ILE A 161 -10.33 -0.02 -9.07
N LEU A 162 -10.45 -0.14 -7.75
CA LEU A 162 -10.90 -1.34 -7.09
C LEU A 162 -12.35 -1.73 -7.47
N ASN A 163 -13.23 -0.75 -7.68
CA ASN A 163 -14.60 -0.95 -8.15
C ASN A 163 -14.60 -1.39 -9.63
N ILE A 164 -13.74 -0.80 -10.44
CA ILE A 164 -13.58 -1.14 -11.86
C ILE A 164 -13.15 -2.59 -12.00
N VAL A 165 -12.10 -3.01 -11.29
CA VAL A 165 -11.58 -4.37 -11.40
C VAL A 165 -12.52 -5.41 -10.76
N ALA A 166 -13.33 -5.03 -9.77
CA ALA A 166 -14.40 -5.88 -9.24
C ALA A 166 -15.51 -6.10 -10.29
N SER A 167 -15.92 -5.04 -10.98
CA SER A 167 -16.89 -5.11 -12.07
C SER A 167 -16.37 -5.96 -13.24
N GLN A 168 -15.08 -5.80 -13.60
CA GLN A 168 -14.43 -6.63 -14.61
C GLN A 168 -14.37 -8.10 -14.21
N TRP A 169 -14.06 -8.39 -12.94
CA TRP A 169 -14.04 -9.75 -12.42
C TRP A 169 -15.43 -10.39 -12.51
N ALA A 170 -16.47 -9.69 -12.03
CA ALA A 170 -17.84 -10.17 -12.06
C ALA A 170 -18.31 -10.43 -13.50
N TYR A 171 -18.10 -9.47 -14.40
CA TYR A 171 -18.48 -9.59 -15.81
C TYR A 171 -17.80 -10.77 -16.51
N SER A 172 -16.49 -11.00 -16.27
CA SER A 172 -15.79 -12.17 -16.79
C SER A 172 -16.41 -13.47 -16.29
N VAL A 173 -16.67 -13.58 -14.98
CA VAL A 173 -17.20 -14.81 -14.38
C VAL A 173 -18.63 -15.08 -14.89
N GLU A 174 -19.47 -14.07 -14.95
CA GLU A 174 -20.84 -14.17 -15.45
C GLU A 174 -20.87 -14.59 -16.92
N SER A 175 -19.99 -14.01 -17.74
CA SER A 175 -19.87 -14.35 -19.17
C SER A 175 -19.41 -15.80 -19.37
N ILE A 176 -18.45 -16.27 -18.56
CA ILE A 176 -17.99 -17.66 -18.56
C ILE A 176 -19.12 -18.61 -18.16
N PHE A 177 -19.87 -18.30 -17.10
CA PHE A 177 -21.00 -19.13 -16.68
C PHE A 177 -22.12 -19.15 -17.72
N ALA A 178 -22.51 -17.99 -18.26
CA ALA A 178 -23.52 -17.92 -19.31
C ALA A 178 -23.12 -18.74 -20.55
N ALA A 179 -21.85 -18.68 -20.96
CA ALA A 179 -21.36 -19.49 -22.07
C ALA A 179 -21.34 -20.99 -21.75
N SER A 180 -21.01 -21.37 -20.51
CA SER A 180 -20.93 -22.77 -20.09
C SER A 180 -22.26 -23.51 -20.19
N GLU A 181 -23.40 -22.81 -20.05
CA GLU A 181 -24.74 -23.38 -20.19
C GLU A 181 -25.02 -23.90 -21.62
N GLY A 182 -24.38 -23.31 -22.63
CA GLY A 182 -24.52 -23.69 -24.04
C GLY A 182 -23.42 -24.59 -24.59
N ILE A 183 -22.47 -25.04 -23.76
CA ILE A 183 -21.32 -25.85 -24.17
C ILE A 183 -21.46 -27.26 -23.57
N ASP A 184 -21.23 -28.29 -24.39
CA ASP A 184 -21.19 -29.68 -23.91
C ASP A 184 -20.19 -29.82 -22.74
N GLN A 185 -20.63 -30.38 -21.61
CA GLN A 185 -19.80 -30.59 -20.43
C GLN A 185 -18.51 -31.38 -20.72
N LYS A 186 -18.49 -32.24 -21.74
CA LYS A 186 -17.28 -32.96 -22.20
C LYS A 186 -16.20 -32.05 -22.79
N ARG A 187 -16.54 -30.81 -23.11
CA ARG A 187 -15.63 -29.77 -23.59
C ARG A 187 -15.14 -28.87 -22.46
N TRP A 188 -15.70 -28.99 -21.26
CA TRP A 188 -15.45 -28.08 -20.15
C TRP A 188 -14.59 -28.71 -19.06
N PHE A 189 -13.54 -28.01 -18.67
CA PHE A 189 -12.59 -28.43 -17.64
C PHE A 189 -12.32 -27.27 -16.69
N ASN A 190 -11.96 -27.61 -15.45
CA ASN A 190 -11.65 -26.62 -14.42
C ASN A 190 -10.24 -26.83 -13.89
N ALA A 191 -9.57 -25.71 -13.60
CA ALA A 191 -8.30 -25.67 -12.90
C ALA A 191 -8.40 -24.71 -11.71
N SER A 192 -7.67 -25.01 -10.65
CA SER A 192 -7.57 -24.16 -9.47
C SER A 192 -6.18 -23.53 -9.43
N PHE A 193 -6.12 -22.20 -9.38
CA PHE A 193 -4.86 -21.49 -9.21
C PHE A 193 -4.16 -21.89 -7.92
N GLU A 194 -4.93 -22.06 -6.84
CA GLU A 194 -4.43 -22.52 -5.56
C GLU A 194 -3.77 -23.91 -5.70
N SER A 195 -4.41 -24.85 -6.40
CA SER A 195 -3.86 -26.19 -6.65
C SER A 195 -2.62 -26.16 -7.57
N LEU A 196 -2.62 -25.31 -8.60
CA LEU A 196 -1.46 -25.08 -9.45
C LEU A 196 -0.26 -24.51 -8.68
N MET A 197 -0.51 -23.77 -7.59
CA MET A 197 0.55 -23.21 -6.76
C MET A 197 1.05 -24.19 -5.70
N THR A 198 0.17 -25.02 -5.12
CA THR A 198 0.54 -25.96 -4.04
C THR A 198 1.07 -27.28 -4.58
N ASN A 199 0.33 -27.92 -5.50
CA ASN A 199 0.64 -29.23 -6.08
C ASN A 199 0.56 -29.19 -7.62
N PRO A 200 1.43 -28.42 -8.29
CA PRO A 200 1.38 -28.21 -9.74
C PRO A 200 1.40 -29.52 -10.54
N GLN A 201 2.19 -30.51 -10.12
CA GLN A 201 2.30 -31.79 -10.82
C GLN A 201 0.99 -32.59 -10.80
N GLU A 202 0.33 -32.63 -9.63
CA GLU A 202 -0.93 -33.35 -9.43
C GLU A 202 -2.05 -32.68 -10.22
N GLU A 203 -2.14 -31.35 -10.14
CA GLU A 203 -3.15 -30.56 -10.85
C GLU A 203 -2.98 -30.65 -12.37
N MET A 204 -1.73 -30.60 -12.88
CA MET A 204 -1.44 -30.81 -14.31
C MET A 204 -1.79 -32.23 -14.76
N SER A 205 -1.52 -33.25 -13.94
CA SER A 205 -1.90 -34.63 -14.24
C SER A 205 -3.42 -34.79 -14.30
N ARG A 206 -4.16 -34.20 -13.37
CA ARG A 206 -5.62 -34.20 -13.34
C ARG A 206 -6.22 -33.57 -14.60
N ILE A 207 -5.73 -32.39 -14.97
CA ILE A 207 -6.22 -31.63 -16.13
C ILE A 207 -5.94 -32.41 -17.43
N THR A 208 -4.71 -32.88 -17.62
CA THR A 208 -4.29 -33.55 -18.87
C THR A 208 -4.95 -34.92 -19.02
N LYS A 209 -5.10 -35.67 -17.93
CA LYS A 209 -5.92 -36.91 -17.89
C LYS A 209 -7.37 -36.65 -18.26
N GLY A 210 -7.98 -35.58 -17.72
CA GLY A 210 -9.35 -35.17 -18.08
C GLY A 210 -9.48 -34.84 -19.56
N LEU A 211 -8.50 -34.14 -20.12
CA LEU A 211 -8.43 -33.79 -21.54
C LEU A 211 -8.10 -34.98 -22.45
N LYS A 212 -7.73 -36.14 -21.88
CA LYS A 212 -7.21 -37.32 -22.60
C LYS A 212 -5.97 -36.99 -23.45
N LEU A 213 -5.08 -36.17 -22.90
CA LEU A 213 -3.82 -35.79 -23.53
C LEU A 213 -2.64 -36.30 -22.71
N GLU A 214 -1.59 -36.77 -23.38
CA GLU A 214 -0.29 -36.98 -22.74
C GLU A 214 0.39 -35.63 -22.54
N TRP A 215 0.95 -35.41 -21.36
CA TRP A 215 1.77 -34.23 -21.06
C TRP A 215 3.05 -34.67 -20.35
N LYS A 216 4.20 -34.34 -20.94
CA LYS A 216 5.55 -34.78 -20.57
C LYS A 216 6.43 -33.62 -20.11
N GLY A 217 5.84 -32.46 -19.86
CA GLY A 217 6.56 -31.29 -19.37
C GLY A 217 7.19 -31.53 -18.00
N LYS A 218 8.39 -30.98 -17.79
CA LYS A 218 9.06 -31.02 -16.48
C LYS A 218 8.80 -29.73 -15.74
N ILE A 219 8.06 -29.79 -14.64
CA ILE A 219 7.74 -28.60 -13.83
C ILE A 219 9.02 -28.12 -13.13
N PRO A 220 9.48 -26.89 -13.39
CA PRO A 220 10.64 -26.33 -12.71
C PRO A 220 10.34 -26.06 -11.22
N HIS A 221 11.39 -26.08 -10.38
CA HIS A 221 11.28 -25.72 -8.96
C HIS A 221 10.67 -24.33 -8.73
N ILE A 222 10.92 -23.39 -9.64
CA ILE A 222 10.29 -22.08 -9.67
C ILE A 222 9.29 -22.07 -10.82
N LEU A 223 8.00 -21.93 -10.48
CA LEU A 223 6.94 -21.94 -11.48
C LEU A 223 7.13 -20.84 -12.53
N PRO A 224 6.86 -21.12 -13.81
CA PRO A 224 7.04 -20.17 -14.89
C PRO A 224 6.02 -19.03 -14.77
N THR A 225 6.43 -17.89 -14.21
CA THR A 225 5.59 -16.70 -14.08
C THR A 225 5.47 -15.96 -15.41
N SER A 226 4.34 -15.27 -15.68
CA SER A 226 4.18 -14.42 -16.87
C SER A 226 5.32 -13.39 -17.05
N THR A 227 5.68 -12.99 -18.27
CA THR A 227 6.71 -11.95 -18.54
C THR A 227 6.34 -10.62 -17.88
N ASN A 228 5.03 -10.39 -17.69
CA ASN A 228 4.46 -9.25 -16.99
C ASN A 228 4.05 -9.58 -15.53
N ALA A 229 4.52 -10.68 -14.94
CA ALA A 229 4.11 -11.07 -13.60
C ALA A 229 4.49 -9.99 -12.59
N LEU A 230 3.49 -9.51 -11.85
CA LEU A 230 3.70 -8.67 -10.68
C LEU A 230 4.20 -9.54 -9.54
N LEU A 231 5.50 -9.79 -9.52
CA LEU A 231 6.19 -10.29 -8.35
C LEU A 231 6.54 -9.09 -7.47
N LEU A 232 6.10 -9.13 -6.21
CA LEU A 232 6.73 -8.28 -5.20
C LEU A 232 8.20 -8.72 -5.07
N PRO A 233 9.14 -7.80 -4.81
CA PRO A 233 10.49 -8.17 -4.42
C PRO A 233 10.42 -9.21 -3.28
N GLY A 234 10.98 -10.39 -3.49
CA GLY A 234 10.97 -11.48 -2.50
C GLY A 234 9.70 -12.35 -2.43
N GLY A 235 8.82 -12.35 -3.44
CA GLY A 235 7.77 -13.38 -3.59
C GLY A 235 6.61 -13.32 -2.58
N ARG A 236 6.50 -12.25 -1.76
CA ARG A 236 5.39 -12.08 -0.81
C ARG A 236 4.04 -11.89 -1.52
N GLN A 237 2.97 -12.46 -0.96
CA GLN A 237 1.61 -12.03 -1.32
C GLN A 237 1.28 -10.73 -0.56
N PRO A 238 0.76 -9.69 -1.24
CA PRO A 238 0.40 -8.43 -0.57
C PRO A 238 -0.75 -8.65 0.43
N ARG A 239 -0.73 -7.95 1.57
CA ARG A 239 -1.85 -7.93 2.53
C ARG A 239 -3.07 -7.32 1.85
N ILE A 240 -4.16 -8.08 1.81
CA ILE A 240 -5.41 -7.67 1.16
C ILE A 240 -6.32 -7.01 2.21
N PRO A 241 -6.73 -5.74 2.04
CA PRO A 241 -7.71 -5.09 2.92
C PRO A 241 -9.11 -5.71 2.70
N MET A 242 -9.38 -6.83 3.38
CA MET A 242 -10.60 -7.61 3.16
C MET A 242 -11.89 -6.81 3.35
N GLY A 243 -11.91 -5.79 4.22
CA GLY A 243 -13.06 -4.88 4.36
C GLY A 243 -13.33 -4.05 3.10
N GLN A 244 -12.30 -3.49 2.47
CA GLN A 244 -12.46 -2.76 1.20
C GLN A 244 -12.87 -3.70 0.06
N ILE A 245 -12.30 -4.91 0.03
CA ILE A 245 -12.67 -5.92 -0.96
C ILE A 245 -14.12 -6.37 -0.79
N GLY A 246 -14.58 -6.57 0.45
CA GLY A 246 -15.97 -6.91 0.74
C GLY A 246 -16.94 -5.84 0.22
N GLN A 247 -16.63 -4.55 0.44
CA GLN A 247 -17.46 -3.44 -0.03
C GLN A 247 -17.60 -3.40 -1.56
N VAL A 248 -16.51 -3.61 -2.31
CA VAL A 248 -16.58 -3.61 -3.79
C VAL A 248 -17.18 -4.89 -4.37
N LEU A 249 -17.23 -5.97 -3.58
CA LEU A 249 -17.83 -7.24 -3.97
C LEU A 249 -19.32 -7.32 -3.63
N GLU A 250 -19.81 -6.50 -2.69
CA GLU A 250 -21.23 -6.50 -2.29
C GLU A 250 -22.20 -6.32 -3.47
N PRO A 251 -21.96 -5.39 -4.43
CA PRO A 251 -22.81 -5.28 -5.62
C PRO A 251 -22.83 -6.54 -6.50
N HIS A 252 -21.84 -7.43 -6.35
CA HIS A 252 -21.66 -8.66 -7.13
C HIS A 252 -21.80 -9.93 -6.28
N LYS A 253 -22.46 -9.84 -5.11
CA LYS A 253 -22.51 -10.94 -4.13
C LYS A 253 -23.07 -12.25 -4.67
N GLU A 254 -24.06 -12.19 -5.55
CA GLU A 254 -24.66 -13.39 -6.14
C GLU A 254 -23.66 -14.14 -7.01
N THR A 255 -22.91 -13.40 -7.83
CA THR A 255 -21.80 -13.92 -8.64
C THR A 255 -20.70 -14.51 -7.75
N VAL A 256 -20.36 -13.86 -6.64
CA VAL A 256 -19.40 -14.37 -5.65
C VAL A 256 -19.85 -15.70 -5.04
N ILE A 257 -21.12 -15.80 -4.63
CA ILE A 257 -21.69 -17.02 -4.05
C ILE A 257 -21.65 -18.15 -5.08
N LYS A 258 -22.21 -17.93 -6.27
CA LYS A 258 -22.23 -18.92 -7.36
C LYS A 258 -20.82 -19.38 -7.71
N TYR A 259 -19.87 -18.45 -7.81
CA TYR A 259 -18.47 -18.75 -8.10
C TYR A 259 -17.78 -19.57 -7.00
N ASN A 260 -18.00 -19.24 -5.73
CA ASN A 260 -17.39 -19.97 -4.63
C ASN A 260 -17.94 -21.40 -4.50
N VAL A 261 -19.25 -21.60 -4.70
CA VAL A 261 -19.85 -22.94 -4.75
C VAL A 261 -19.26 -23.74 -5.91
N PHE A 262 -19.13 -23.13 -7.09
CA PHE A 262 -18.54 -23.78 -8.25
C PHE A 262 -17.07 -24.19 -8.04
N ARG A 263 -16.27 -23.33 -7.38
CA ARG A 263 -14.83 -23.59 -7.21
C ARG A 263 -14.52 -24.58 -6.09
N GLU A 264 -15.42 -24.75 -5.13
CA GLU A 264 -15.19 -25.53 -3.90
C GLU A 264 -14.65 -26.95 -4.20
N PRO A 265 -15.21 -27.74 -5.14
CA PRO A 265 -14.75 -29.12 -5.38
C PRO A 265 -13.34 -29.22 -5.97
N PHE A 266 -12.85 -28.14 -6.58
CA PHE A 266 -11.55 -28.09 -7.25
C PHE A 266 -10.50 -27.33 -6.42
N SER A 267 -10.94 -26.67 -5.36
CA SER A 267 -10.09 -25.95 -4.43
C SER A 267 -9.66 -26.91 -3.31
N PRO A 268 -8.42 -26.85 -2.83
CA PRO A 268 -8.03 -27.64 -1.68
C PRO A 268 -8.98 -27.36 -0.50
N GLN A 269 -9.63 -28.40 0.04
CA GLN A 269 -10.53 -28.30 1.20
C GLN A 269 -9.80 -27.58 2.32
N ARG A 270 -10.42 -26.52 2.87
CA ARG A 270 -9.90 -25.67 3.94
C ARG A 270 -8.37 -25.69 4.00
N VAL A 271 -7.75 -24.78 3.28
CA VAL A 271 -6.47 -24.26 3.73
C VAL A 271 -6.72 -23.70 5.14
N GLN A 272 -6.53 -24.53 6.18
CA GLN A 272 -5.96 -24.03 7.42
C GLN A 272 -4.77 -23.20 6.94
N ASN A 273 -4.71 -21.93 7.29
CA ASN A 273 -3.53 -21.10 7.07
C ASN A 273 -2.39 -21.64 7.95
N ALA A 274 -1.94 -22.85 7.64
CA ALA A 274 -0.93 -23.65 8.27
C ALA A 274 -0.42 -24.56 7.15
N ALA A 275 0.45 -24.00 6.30
CA ALA A 275 1.39 -24.84 5.59
C ALA A 275 2.42 -25.31 6.64
N PRO A 276 2.60 -26.61 6.89
CA PRO A 276 3.76 -27.11 7.61
C PRO A 276 4.98 -26.81 6.72
N GLY A 277 5.92 -26.02 7.24
CA GLY A 277 7.25 -25.91 6.67
C GLY A 277 7.32 -25.44 5.22
N ALA A 278 6.71 -24.29 4.89
CA ALA A 278 7.24 -23.52 3.77
C ALA A 278 8.74 -23.29 4.05
N PRO A 279 9.64 -23.51 3.06
CA PRO A 279 11.06 -23.34 3.28
C PRO A 279 11.29 -21.95 3.86
N ARG A 280 12.02 -21.87 4.99
CA ARG A 280 12.45 -20.61 5.60
C ARG A 280 12.98 -19.74 4.46
N MET A 281 12.23 -18.68 4.12
CA MET A 281 12.56 -17.84 2.98
C MET A 281 13.99 -17.35 3.15
N GLY A 282 14.79 -17.54 2.09
CA GLY A 282 16.17 -17.09 2.05
C GLY A 282 16.30 -15.61 2.42
N GLN A 283 17.43 -15.32 3.05
CA GLN A 283 17.94 -14.00 3.42
C GLN A 283 17.27 -12.86 2.63
N ARG A 284 16.49 -12.02 3.30
CA ARG A 284 16.18 -10.68 2.79
C ARG A 284 17.49 -9.91 2.70
N LYS A 285 18.15 -9.96 1.54
CA LYS A 285 19.35 -9.17 1.32
C LYS A 285 18.96 -7.70 1.27
N THR A 286 19.62 -6.89 2.08
CA THR A 286 19.63 -5.43 1.94
C THR A 286 20.01 -5.11 0.49
N VAL A 287 19.11 -4.48 -0.25
CA VAL A 287 19.37 -4.03 -1.63
C VAL A 287 19.84 -2.58 -1.56
N LYS A 288 20.76 -2.20 -2.45
CA LYS A 288 21.10 -0.78 -2.63
C LYS A 288 19.84 0.00 -3.01
N SER A 289 19.60 1.13 -2.35
CA SER A 289 18.45 2.00 -2.64
C SER A 289 18.60 2.74 -3.97
N GLU A 290 19.83 2.91 -4.46
CA GLU A 290 20.17 3.51 -5.75
C GLU A 290 19.43 2.82 -6.91
N GLY A 291 18.79 3.61 -7.77
CA GLY A 291 18.02 3.10 -8.92
C GLY A 291 16.64 2.52 -8.55
N THR A 292 16.22 2.62 -7.27
CA THR A 292 14.86 2.25 -6.85
C THR A 292 13.97 3.48 -6.64
N ASN A 293 12.66 3.27 -6.52
CA ASN A 293 11.70 4.32 -6.17
C ASN A 293 11.94 4.94 -4.76
N PHE A 294 12.77 4.31 -3.92
CA PHE A 294 13.07 4.70 -2.55
C PHE A 294 14.54 5.10 -2.37
N ALA A 295 15.15 5.63 -3.42
CA ALA A 295 16.53 6.11 -3.39
C ALA A 295 16.71 7.23 -2.36
N TYR A 296 17.90 7.30 -1.77
CA TYR A 296 18.30 8.38 -0.88
C TYR A 296 19.80 8.59 -0.93
N THR A 297 20.24 9.79 -0.56
CA THR A 297 21.64 10.12 -0.27
C THR A 297 21.73 10.63 1.16
N ALA A 298 22.88 10.46 1.81
CA ALA A 298 23.08 10.92 3.18
C ALA A 298 24.52 11.34 3.43
N SER A 299 24.70 12.31 4.32
CA SER A 299 26.02 12.71 4.80
C SER A 299 26.59 11.66 5.77
N LYS A 300 27.91 11.48 5.75
CA LYS A 300 28.62 10.63 6.73
C LYS A 300 28.48 11.16 8.17
N SER A 301 28.27 12.45 8.35
CA SER A 301 28.01 13.05 9.65
C SER A 301 26.69 12.57 10.26
N PHE A 302 25.67 12.32 9.43
CA PHE A 302 24.39 11.78 9.89
C PHE A 302 24.58 10.38 10.48
N SER A 303 25.24 9.47 9.74
CA SER A 303 25.49 8.11 10.24
C SER A 303 26.35 8.10 11.49
N LYS A 304 27.42 8.93 11.54
CA LYS A 304 28.26 9.09 12.73
C LYS A 304 27.48 9.57 13.95
N LEU A 305 26.55 10.52 13.77
CA LEU A 305 25.73 11.00 14.88
C LEU A 305 24.85 9.87 15.44
N LEU A 306 24.18 9.10 14.58
CA LEU A 306 23.35 7.97 15.03
C LEU A 306 24.19 6.90 15.75
N GLU A 307 25.38 6.61 15.23
CA GLU A 307 26.28 5.63 15.83
C GLU A 307 26.80 6.07 17.20
N SER A 308 27.30 7.31 17.31
CA SER A 308 27.87 7.84 18.56
C SER A 308 26.82 8.07 19.66
N SER A 309 25.59 8.39 19.26
CA SER A 309 24.46 8.58 20.18
C SER A 309 23.69 7.30 20.47
N ASN A 310 24.12 6.14 19.94
CA ASN A 310 23.42 4.86 20.09
C ASN A 310 21.92 4.97 19.73
N SER A 311 21.60 5.69 18.66
CA SER A 311 20.22 6.05 18.32
C SER A 311 19.88 5.71 16.87
N SER A 312 18.59 5.64 16.60
CA SER A 312 18.02 5.52 15.26
C SER A 312 16.85 6.48 15.12
N VAL A 313 16.37 6.66 13.89
CA VAL A 313 15.30 7.60 13.58
C VAL A 313 14.16 6.83 12.94
N VAL A 314 12.93 7.15 13.30
CA VAL A 314 11.73 6.71 12.60
C VAL A 314 11.03 7.92 11.99
N ILE A 315 10.59 7.74 10.74
CA ILE A 315 10.00 8.79 9.92
C ILE A 315 8.68 8.27 9.36
N SER A 316 7.65 9.11 9.33
CA SER A 316 6.41 8.82 8.58
C SER A 316 6.31 9.66 7.31
N THR A 317 5.65 9.09 6.30
CA THR A 317 5.37 9.76 5.03
C THR A 317 3.91 9.55 4.62
N TYR A 318 3.13 10.62 4.59
CA TYR A 318 1.69 10.52 4.36
C TYR A 318 1.35 10.02 2.95
N ASN A 319 1.78 10.72 1.89
CA ASN A 319 1.37 10.32 0.52
C ASN A 319 2.03 9.03 0.04
N SER A 320 3.32 8.83 0.35
CA SER A 320 4.03 7.62 -0.10
C SER A 320 3.74 6.42 0.78
N GLY A 321 3.06 6.61 1.91
CA GLY A 321 2.53 5.52 2.72
C GLY A 321 3.61 4.73 3.44
N GLN A 322 4.66 5.37 3.95
CA GLN A 322 5.80 4.66 4.58
C GLN A 322 6.03 5.08 6.03
N VAL A 323 6.39 4.10 6.86
CA VAL A 323 7.15 4.31 8.10
C VAL A 323 8.56 3.82 7.83
N ILE A 324 9.55 4.68 8.03
CA ILE A 324 10.93 4.46 7.60
C ILE A 324 11.83 4.46 8.84
N PHE A 325 12.52 3.35 9.10
CA PHE A 325 13.58 3.31 10.11
C PHE A 325 14.92 3.64 9.46
N VAL A 326 15.57 4.67 9.94
CA VAL A 326 16.90 5.11 9.51
C VAL A 326 17.90 4.84 10.62
N ARG A 327 18.97 4.12 10.29
CA ARG A 327 19.99 3.66 11.24
C ARG A 327 21.39 3.67 10.64
N ALA A 328 22.41 3.79 11.47
CA ALA A 328 23.79 3.65 11.02
C ALA A 328 24.09 2.19 10.64
N SER A 329 24.74 1.97 9.50
CA SER A 329 25.24 0.65 9.07
C SER A 329 26.43 0.84 8.14
N ASP A 330 27.50 0.08 8.37
CA ASP A 330 28.63 -0.06 7.44
C ASP A 330 29.25 1.30 7.00
N GLY A 331 29.37 2.23 7.94
CA GLY A 331 29.90 3.59 7.69
C GLY A 331 28.93 4.56 6.99
N GLY A 332 27.71 4.12 6.66
CA GLY A 332 26.64 4.91 6.05
C GLY A 332 25.31 4.77 6.80
N LEU A 333 24.21 5.03 6.10
CA LEU A 333 22.86 4.82 6.62
C LEU A 333 22.20 3.62 5.94
N ASN A 334 21.42 2.88 6.71
CA ASN A 334 20.42 1.94 6.24
C ASN A 334 19.02 2.53 6.47
N ALA A 335 18.16 2.48 5.45
CA ALA A 335 16.75 2.84 5.57
C ALA A 335 15.86 1.61 5.30
N GLU A 336 15.01 1.27 6.27
CA GLU A 336 14.00 0.22 6.12
C GLU A 336 12.61 0.81 6.00
N PHE A 337 11.92 0.49 4.91
CA PHE A 337 10.62 1.03 4.56
C PHE A 337 9.51 0.02 4.90
N LYS A 338 8.51 0.46 5.67
CA LYS A 338 7.31 -0.31 6.03
C LYS A 338 6.07 0.39 5.49
N GLY A 339 5.25 -0.32 4.71
CA GLY A 339 4.06 0.25 4.07
C GLY A 339 2.85 0.38 5.00
N TYR A 340 2.21 1.55 5.00
CA TYR A 340 1.00 1.88 5.77
C TYR A 340 0.02 2.73 4.95
N SER A 341 -1.25 2.76 5.36
CA SER A 341 -2.25 3.66 4.76
C SER A 341 -2.12 5.04 5.37
N ALA A 342 -1.42 5.94 4.68
CA ALA A 342 -1.25 7.33 5.08
C ALA A 342 -0.77 7.50 6.54
N PRO A 343 0.43 7.01 6.90
CA PRO A 343 0.98 7.18 8.23
C PRO A 343 1.28 8.67 8.49
N MET A 344 0.93 9.12 9.69
CA MET A 344 0.98 10.50 10.13
C MET A 344 1.83 10.62 11.41
N GLY A 345 1.27 11.06 12.55
CA GLY A 345 2.02 11.14 13.81
C GLY A 345 2.55 9.78 14.27
N ILE A 346 3.75 9.79 14.85
CA ILE A 346 4.37 8.63 15.50
C ILE A 346 4.54 8.96 16.98
N ALA A 347 4.37 8.00 17.88
CA ALA A 347 4.81 8.14 19.27
C ALA A 347 5.82 7.04 19.60
N VAL A 348 6.87 7.38 20.35
CA VAL A 348 7.91 6.45 20.78
C VAL A 348 8.06 6.52 22.29
N SER A 349 8.15 5.36 22.93
CA SER A 349 8.65 5.21 24.30
C SER A 349 9.75 4.15 24.32
N GLU A 350 10.28 3.82 25.50
CA GLU A 350 11.37 2.84 25.60
C GLU A 350 10.99 1.48 24.96
N ASN A 351 9.79 0.99 25.24
CA ASN A 351 9.33 -0.32 24.81
C ASN A 351 8.04 -0.29 23.98
N LYS A 352 7.54 0.90 23.61
CA LYS A 352 6.35 1.05 22.77
C LYS A 352 6.62 1.95 21.57
N LEU A 353 5.88 1.68 20.52
CA LEU A 353 5.78 2.50 19.33
C LEU A 353 4.29 2.61 19.01
N ALA A 354 3.82 3.78 18.60
CA ALA A 354 2.50 3.94 18.03
C ALA A 354 2.59 4.71 16.71
N VAL A 355 1.74 4.34 15.76
CA VAL A 355 1.65 5.01 14.47
C VAL A 355 0.17 5.34 14.21
N GLY A 356 -0.11 6.63 14.06
CA GLY A 356 -1.38 7.10 13.54
C GLY A 356 -1.42 6.87 12.03
N VAL A 357 -2.45 6.18 11.55
CA VAL A 357 -2.71 5.93 10.13
C VAL A 357 -4.07 6.50 9.76
N GLN A 358 -4.45 6.43 8.48
CA GLN A 358 -5.63 7.10 7.92
C GLN A 358 -6.89 7.07 8.80
N ASN A 359 -7.22 5.91 9.40
CA ASN A 359 -8.44 5.73 10.17
C ASN A 359 -8.26 4.99 11.51
N SER A 360 -7.02 4.83 11.97
CA SER A 360 -6.74 4.07 13.19
C SER A 360 -5.40 4.44 13.80
N VAL A 361 -5.22 4.07 15.06
CA VAL A 361 -3.92 4.03 15.73
C VAL A 361 -3.48 2.58 15.88
N ILE A 362 -2.25 2.27 15.47
CA ILE A 362 -1.63 0.96 15.69
C ILE A 362 -0.56 1.10 16.76
N THR A 363 -0.66 0.32 17.83
CA THR A 363 0.36 0.27 18.88
C THR A 363 1.17 -1.02 18.79
N TYR A 364 2.44 -0.91 19.13
CA TYR A 364 3.41 -1.98 19.10
C TYR A 364 4.15 -2.03 20.44
N SER A 365 4.54 -3.24 20.84
CA SER A 365 5.45 -3.44 21.97
C SER A 365 6.73 -4.10 21.50
N ASN A 366 7.85 -3.64 22.06
CA ASN A 366 9.17 -4.22 21.82
C ASN A 366 9.23 -5.66 22.33
N GLN A 367 9.75 -6.57 21.51
CA GLN A 367 9.95 -7.99 21.81
C GLN A 367 11.32 -8.47 21.31
N PRO A 368 12.41 -8.15 22.03
CA PRO A 368 13.76 -8.48 21.61
C PRO A 368 14.01 -9.96 21.23
N PRO A 369 13.41 -10.96 21.90
CA PRO A 369 13.60 -12.36 21.53
C PRO A 369 13.18 -12.73 20.09
N LEU A 370 12.34 -11.90 19.46
CA LEU A 370 11.96 -12.08 18.07
C LEU A 370 13.07 -11.74 17.07
N SER A 371 14.13 -11.08 17.51
CA SER A 371 15.26 -10.68 16.66
C SER A 371 15.85 -11.85 15.89
N GLN A 372 15.94 -13.05 16.51
CA GLN A 372 16.43 -14.26 15.84
C GLN A 372 15.57 -14.74 14.66
N PHE A 373 14.32 -14.26 14.56
CA PHE A 373 13.37 -14.64 13.51
C PHE A 373 13.12 -13.52 12.50
N VAL A 374 13.64 -12.31 12.73
CA VAL A 374 13.50 -11.17 11.83
C VAL A 374 14.81 -10.91 11.12
N GLU A 375 14.79 -10.87 9.80
CA GLU A 375 15.99 -10.64 9.00
C GLU A 375 16.51 -9.18 9.09
N PRO A 376 17.82 -8.96 9.27
CA PRO A 376 18.85 -9.99 9.48
C PRO A 376 18.76 -10.61 10.88
N ALA A 377 18.70 -11.94 10.94
CA ALA A 377 18.49 -12.67 12.18
C ALA A 377 19.50 -12.28 13.27
N GLY A 378 18.99 -11.92 14.45
CA GLY A 378 19.79 -11.53 15.61
C GLY A 378 20.38 -10.11 15.55
N LYS A 379 20.18 -9.36 14.46
CA LYS A 379 20.72 -8.00 14.32
C LYS A 379 19.87 -6.94 15.02
N SER A 380 18.57 -7.17 15.14
CA SER A 380 17.63 -6.18 15.69
C SER A 380 17.71 -6.16 17.22
N ASP A 381 17.95 -4.99 17.81
CA ASP A 381 17.92 -4.80 19.27
C ASP A 381 16.51 -4.45 19.77
N LYS A 382 15.67 -3.87 18.90
CA LYS A 382 14.23 -3.72 19.14
C LYS A 382 13.39 -4.28 18.00
N VAL A 383 12.42 -5.13 18.36
CA VAL A 383 11.44 -5.68 17.42
C VAL A 383 10.04 -5.29 17.90
N PHE A 384 9.46 -4.29 17.27
CA PHE A 384 8.14 -3.78 17.61
C PHE A 384 7.05 -4.69 17.02
N ALA A 385 6.45 -5.52 17.87
CA ALA A 385 5.37 -6.42 17.49
C ALA A 385 4.00 -5.74 17.72
N PRO A 386 3.06 -5.82 16.75
CA PRO A 386 1.76 -5.17 16.87
C PRO A 386 0.95 -5.74 18.04
N ARG A 387 0.24 -4.87 18.77
CA ARG A 387 -0.57 -5.24 19.94
C ARG A 387 -2.02 -4.80 19.82
N THR A 388 -2.26 -3.54 19.50
CA THR A 388 -3.63 -3.02 19.37
C THR A 388 -3.79 -2.24 18.08
N VAL A 389 -5.00 -2.30 17.54
CA VAL A 389 -5.48 -1.41 16.49
C VAL A 389 -6.79 -0.84 16.99
N VAL A 390 -6.83 0.48 17.19
CA VAL A 390 -8.04 1.19 17.59
C VAL A 390 -8.49 2.05 16.42
N PHE A 391 -9.71 1.82 15.94
CA PHE A 391 -10.28 2.55 14.83
C PHE A 391 -10.87 3.88 15.31
N THR A 392 -10.24 4.97 14.88
CA THR A 392 -10.61 6.33 15.23
C THR A 392 -11.57 6.97 14.24
N GLY A 393 -11.70 6.38 13.04
CA GLY A 393 -12.19 7.08 11.87
C GLY A 393 -11.13 8.04 11.31
N GLN A 394 -11.43 8.72 10.20
CA GLN A 394 -10.52 9.68 9.60
C GLN A 394 -10.58 11.01 10.34
N ILE A 395 -9.67 11.17 11.31
CA ILE A 395 -9.59 12.32 12.22
C ILE A 395 -8.30 13.12 12.08
N ASP A 396 -7.52 12.82 11.04
CA ASP A 396 -6.25 13.46 10.70
C ASP A 396 -5.29 13.57 11.91
N ILE A 397 -4.79 12.42 12.38
CA ILE A 397 -3.94 12.29 13.58
C ILE A 397 -2.56 12.92 13.33
N HIS A 398 -2.37 14.20 13.69
CA HIS A 398 -1.19 14.95 13.27
C HIS A 398 0.06 14.76 14.13
N GLU A 399 -0.08 14.73 15.46
CA GLU A 399 1.06 14.59 16.37
C GLU A 399 0.65 13.64 17.50
N MET A 400 1.59 12.80 17.93
CA MET A 400 1.36 11.79 18.95
C MET A 400 2.55 11.74 19.91
N GLU A 401 2.28 11.53 21.20
CA GLU A 401 3.30 11.27 22.21
C GLU A 401 2.78 10.34 23.30
N PHE A 402 3.66 9.51 23.84
CA PHE A 402 3.38 8.83 25.11
C PHE A 402 3.62 9.81 26.26
N GLY A 403 2.75 9.80 27.27
CA GLY A 403 2.86 10.70 28.41
C GLY A 403 2.17 10.15 29.66
N GLN A 404 2.10 10.98 30.70
CA GLN A 404 1.44 10.63 31.95
C GLN A 404 -0.07 10.39 31.78
N GLY A 405 -0.58 9.45 32.57
CA GLY A 405 -1.93 8.95 32.44
C GLY A 405 -2.36 7.99 33.54
N LYS A 406 -3.45 7.24 33.30
CA LYS A 406 -3.87 6.16 34.23
C LYS A 406 -2.78 5.11 34.37
N ASP A 407 -2.05 4.88 33.27
CA ASP A 407 -0.80 4.13 33.22
C ASP A 407 0.34 5.06 32.77
N ILE A 408 1.61 4.65 33.01
CA ILE A 408 2.83 5.41 32.66
C ILE A 408 3.08 5.57 31.14
N ASP A 409 2.10 5.21 30.30
CA ASP A 409 2.20 5.15 28.84
C ASP A 409 0.86 5.52 28.14
N ASP A 410 0.09 6.46 28.68
CA ASP A 410 -1.10 6.94 27.97
C ASP A 410 -0.68 7.60 26.65
N LEU A 411 -1.38 7.25 25.57
CA LEU A 411 -1.11 7.77 24.25
C LEU A 411 -1.96 9.02 23.98
N TRP A 412 -1.28 10.15 23.91
CA TRP A 412 -1.85 11.46 23.57
C TRP A 412 -1.70 11.72 22.09
N PHE A 413 -2.72 12.34 21.48
CA PHE A 413 -2.63 12.75 20.09
C PHE A 413 -3.53 13.93 19.75
N LEU A 414 -3.14 14.67 18.72
CA LEU A 414 -3.95 15.74 18.15
C LEU A 414 -4.91 15.20 17.10
N ASN A 415 -6.20 15.47 17.32
CA ASN A 415 -7.26 15.26 16.37
C ASN A 415 -7.50 16.59 15.63
N THR A 416 -6.89 16.72 14.47
CA THR A 416 -6.93 17.97 13.70
C THR A 416 -8.32 18.22 13.14
N SER A 417 -9.01 17.17 12.65
CA SER A 417 -10.36 17.33 12.12
C SER A 417 -11.33 17.88 13.16
N PHE A 418 -11.22 17.49 14.44
CA PHE A 418 -12.07 17.98 15.53
C PHE A 418 -11.44 19.12 16.35
N SER A 419 -10.24 19.58 15.99
CA SER A 419 -9.54 20.69 16.66
C SER A 419 -9.34 20.46 18.17
N CYS A 420 -8.94 19.25 18.56
CA CYS A 420 -8.79 18.89 19.97
C CYS A 420 -7.61 17.94 20.25
N LEU A 421 -7.12 18.00 21.49
CA LEU A 421 -6.20 17.03 22.06
C LEU A 421 -6.99 15.86 22.64
N CYS A 422 -6.57 14.64 22.31
CA CYS A 422 -7.26 13.42 22.65
C CYS A 422 -6.33 12.42 23.35
N LYS A 423 -6.97 11.46 24.03
CA LYS A 423 -6.37 10.17 24.41
C LYS A 423 -7.00 9.04 23.62
N LEU A 424 -6.24 7.96 23.50
CA LEU A 424 -6.77 6.70 22.98
C LEU A 424 -7.71 6.07 24.01
N ASP A 425 -8.82 5.51 23.54
CA ASP A 425 -9.79 4.81 24.38
C ASP A 425 -10.23 3.51 23.67
N MET A 426 -10.67 2.51 24.43
CA MET A 426 -11.08 1.20 23.89
C MET A 426 -12.59 1.10 23.64
N ASN A 427 -13.39 2.01 24.22
CA ASN A 427 -14.84 2.08 24.07
C ASN A 427 -15.28 3.16 23.07
N TYR A 428 -14.46 4.19 22.88
CA TYR A 428 -14.73 5.31 21.97
C TYR A 428 -13.71 5.38 20.85
N SER A 429 -14.08 5.98 19.71
CA SER A 429 -13.14 6.23 18.62
C SER A 429 -11.96 7.10 19.05
N PHE A 430 -12.19 8.04 19.95
CA PHE A 430 -11.19 8.85 20.65
C PHE A 430 -11.84 9.51 21.86
N GLN A 431 -11.06 9.84 22.88
CA GLN A 431 -11.52 10.60 24.05
C GLN A 431 -10.93 12.02 24.01
N PRO A 432 -11.73 13.06 23.69
CA PRO A 432 -11.28 14.44 23.81
C PRO A 432 -10.94 14.77 25.27
N VAL A 433 -9.80 15.44 25.47
CA VAL A 433 -9.32 15.89 26.79
C VAL A 433 -9.24 17.40 26.85
N TRP A 434 -8.90 18.06 25.74
CA TRP A 434 -8.76 19.51 25.69
C TRP A 434 -9.06 20.05 24.29
N LYS A 435 -9.60 21.26 24.21
CA LYS A 435 -9.75 22.05 22.97
C LYS A 435 -9.43 23.51 23.25
N PRO A 436 -8.95 24.29 22.26
CA PRO A 436 -8.77 25.73 22.42
C PRO A 436 -10.06 26.43 22.86
N SER A 437 -9.94 27.49 23.67
CA SER A 437 -11.09 28.23 24.24
C SER A 437 -12.09 28.75 23.20
N TRP A 438 -11.61 29.12 22.00
CA TRP A 438 -12.44 29.65 20.93
C TRP A 438 -13.18 28.59 20.11
N ILE A 439 -12.83 27.30 20.25
CA ILE A 439 -13.54 26.21 19.59
C ILE A 439 -14.81 25.94 20.41
N THR A 440 -15.98 26.25 19.86
CA THR A 440 -17.25 26.10 20.61
C THR A 440 -17.64 24.64 20.77
N ASP A 441 -17.58 23.88 19.67
CA ASP A 441 -18.10 22.53 19.56
C ASP A 441 -17.11 21.61 18.83
N LEU A 442 -17.14 20.32 19.17
CA LEU A 442 -16.32 19.31 18.50
C LEU A 442 -17.02 18.83 17.23
N ALA A 443 -16.52 19.25 16.07
CA ALA A 443 -17.03 18.86 14.76
C ALA A 443 -15.87 18.54 13.79
N PRO A 444 -16.02 17.59 12.86
CA PRO A 444 -14.99 17.18 11.90
C PRO A 444 -14.81 18.22 10.77
N GLU A 445 -14.39 19.42 11.15
CA GLU A 445 -14.40 20.61 10.30
C GLU A 445 -13.03 21.27 10.16
N ASP A 446 -12.02 20.77 10.87
CA ASP A 446 -10.65 21.27 10.89
C ASP A 446 -10.65 22.80 11.00
N ARG A 447 -11.21 23.30 12.11
CA ARG A 447 -11.53 24.72 12.24
C ARG A 447 -10.26 25.56 12.32
N CYS A 448 -9.32 25.18 13.19
CA CYS A 448 -8.08 25.93 13.43
C CYS A 448 -6.79 25.27 12.93
N HIS A 449 -6.87 24.01 12.46
CA HIS A 449 -5.73 23.16 12.14
C HIS A 449 -4.73 23.02 13.29
N LEU A 450 -5.22 22.47 14.41
CA LEU A 450 -4.40 22.06 15.53
C LEU A 450 -3.50 20.89 15.11
N ASN A 451 -2.18 21.07 15.10
CA ASN A 451 -1.28 20.21 14.29
C ASN A 451 -0.01 19.72 14.98
N GLY A 452 0.38 20.27 16.13
CA GLY A 452 1.64 19.92 16.80
C GLY A 452 1.56 20.09 18.31
N MET A 453 2.36 19.33 19.04
CA MET A 453 2.33 19.23 20.50
C MET A 453 3.74 19.07 21.08
N ALA A 454 4.03 19.81 22.13
CA ALA A 454 5.23 19.69 22.95
C ALA A 454 4.87 19.15 24.33
N MET A 455 5.61 18.12 24.74
CA MET A 455 5.51 17.54 26.08
C MET A 455 6.46 18.27 27.02
N VAL A 456 5.99 18.64 28.21
CA VAL A 456 6.82 19.12 29.32
C VAL A 456 6.50 18.24 30.52
N ASP A 457 7.51 17.65 31.16
CA ASP A 457 7.30 16.70 32.26
C ASP A 457 6.30 15.57 31.93
N SER A 458 6.35 15.09 30.68
CA SER A 458 5.47 14.04 30.14
C SER A 458 3.97 14.41 30.08
N ILE A 459 3.62 15.69 30.14
CA ILE A 459 2.26 16.17 29.85
C ILE A 459 2.24 17.05 28.60
N PRO A 460 1.19 16.99 27.76
CA PRO A 460 0.99 17.95 26.67
C PRO A 460 0.86 19.36 27.23
N LYS A 461 1.87 20.20 27.05
CA LYS A 461 1.87 21.57 27.62
C LYS A 461 1.68 22.66 26.58
N TYR A 462 2.32 22.52 25.42
CA TYR A 462 2.19 23.50 24.34
C TYR A 462 1.69 22.84 23.08
N VAL A 463 0.78 23.49 22.38
CA VAL A 463 0.24 23.01 21.09
C VAL A 463 0.27 24.11 20.06
N SER A 464 0.45 23.75 18.79
CA SER A 464 0.42 24.66 17.65
C SER A 464 -0.89 24.54 16.86
N ALA A 465 -1.41 25.67 16.42
CA ALA A 465 -2.51 25.76 15.48
C ALA A 465 -2.20 26.78 14.38
N LEU A 466 -2.78 26.62 13.19
CA LEU A 466 -2.53 27.52 12.07
C LEU A 466 -3.31 28.84 12.15
N SER A 467 -4.38 28.89 12.94
CA SER A 467 -5.11 30.14 13.23
C SER A 467 -6.06 30.01 14.42
N GLN A 468 -6.50 31.15 14.97
CA GLN A 468 -7.57 31.20 15.97
C GLN A 468 -8.96 31.32 15.31
N THR A 469 -9.36 30.31 14.54
CA THR A 469 -10.67 30.28 13.86
C THR A 469 -11.57 29.16 14.40
N ASN A 470 -12.88 29.36 14.31
CA ASN A 470 -13.92 28.43 14.76
C ASN A 470 -14.95 28.14 13.65
N THR A 471 -14.55 28.29 12.38
CA THR A 471 -15.36 27.97 11.20
C THR A 471 -14.69 26.86 10.42
N LYS A 472 -15.47 26.08 9.68
CA LYS A 472 -14.96 24.96 8.88
C LYS A 472 -13.83 25.41 7.95
N PHE A 473 -12.65 24.80 8.12
CA PHE A 473 -11.42 25.13 7.42
C PHE A 473 -10.99 26.61 7.47
N GLY A 474 -11.43 27.37 8.48
CA GLY A 474 -11.24 28.83 8.56
C GLY A 474 -9.77 29.27 8.56
N TRP A 475 -8.86 28.39 8.99
CA TRP A 475 -7.42 28.63 8.95
C TRP A 475 -6.84 28.83 7.54
N ARG A 476 -7.49 28.33 6.49
CA ARG A 476 -6.95 28.39 5.12
C ARG A 476 -6.79 29.80 4.60
N GLU A 477 -7.69 30.71 4.97
CA GLU A 477 -7.64 32.12 4.57
C GLU A 477 -6.52 32.88 5.29
N LYS A 478 -6.10 32.40 6.47
CA LYS A 478 -5.10 33.03 7.33
C LYS A 478 -3.76 32.27 7.35
N LYS A 479 -3.61 31.27 6.47
CA LYS A 479 -2.45 30.39 6.42
C LYS A 479 -1.17 31.22 6.25
N GLY A 480 -0.15 30.90 7.03
CA GLY A 480 1.16 31.55 6.94
C GLY A 480 1.34 32.86 7.71
N VAL A 481 0.28 33.42 8.32
CA VAL A 481 0.39 34.68 9.10
C VAL A 481 -0.31 34.67 10.45
N ALA A 482 -1.21 33.72 10.72
CA ALA A 482 -2.04 33.72 11.93
C ALA A 482 -1.76 32.56 12.90
N GLY A 483 -0.66 31.82 12.69
CA GLY A 483 -0.33 30.68 13.52
C GLY A 483 -0.09 31.07 14.97
N VAL A 484 -0.41 30.15 15.88
CA VAL A 484 -0.29 30.36 17.33
C VAL A 484 0.35 29.17 18.03
N ILE A 485 0.97 29.45 19.18
CA ILE A 485 1.25 28.44 20.21
C ILE A 485 0.36 28.72 21.42
N ILE A 486 -0.24 27.66 21.95
CA ILE A 486 -1.20 27.69 23.05
C ILE A 486 -0.64 26.85 24.19
N ASP A 487 -0.67 27.38 25.40
CA ASP A 487 -0.45 26.62 26.63
C ASP A 487 -1.77 25.89 27.00
N THR A 488 -1.74 24.56 27.04
CA THR A 488 -2.93 23.71 27.27
C THR A 488 -3.43 23.76 28.71
N VAL A 489 -2.57 24.10 29.67
CA VAL A 489 -2.88 24.14 31.11
C VAL A 489 -3.63 25.42 31.45
N THR A 490 -3.15 26.54 30.93
CA THR A 490 -3.73 27.88 31.18
C THR A 490 -4.71 28.31 30.08
N ASN A 491 -4.72 27.59 28.96
CA ASN A 491 -5.48 27.92 27.74
C ASN A 491 -5.12 29.29 27.13
N LYS A 492 -3.92 29.80 27.42
CA LYS A 492 -3.44 31.09 26.92
C LYS A 492 -2.65 30.91 25.62
N VAL A 493 -2.86 31.82 24.69
CA VAL A 493 -1.98 31.97 23.52
C VAL A 493 -0.69 32.64 24.00
N ILE A 494 0.43 31.93 23.88
CA ILE A 494 1.75 32.41 24.33
C ILE A 494 2.58 33.01 23.20
N CYS A 495 2.22 32.71 21.94
CA CYS A 495 2.87 33.25 20.76
C CYS A 495 1.87 33.27 19.60
N GLU A 496 1.89 34.32 18.80
CA GLU A 496 1.00 34.54 17.66
C GLU A 496 1.76 35.09 16.44
N GLY A 497 1.08 35.16 15.30
CA GLY A 497 1.69 35.68 14.07
C GLY A 497 2.65 34.70 13.37
N LEU A 498 2.61 33.41 13.76
CA LEU A 498 3.54 32.40 13.25
C LEU A 498 3.18 31.94 11.84
N SER A 499 4.21 31.68 11.04
CA SER A 499 4.03 31.19 9.68
C SER A 499 4.01 29.66 9.62
N MET A 500 2.80 29.11 9.66
CA MET A 500 2.57 27.66 9.64
C MET A 500 3.34 26.92 10.75
N PRO A 501 3.08 27.20 12.04
CA PRO A 501 3.80 26.56 13.13
C PRO A 501 3.53 25.06 13.15
N HIS A 502 4.60 24.26 13.24
CA HIS A 502 4.54 22.80 13.33
C HIS A 502 5.51 22.25 14.38
N SER A 503 5.23 21.03 14.81
CA SER A 503 6.10 20.16 15.63
C SER A 503 6.80 20.91 16.78
N PRO A 504 6.05 21.61 17.66
CA PRO A 504 6.65 22.22 18.83
C PRO A 504 7.28 21.14 19.71
N ARG A 505 8.44 21.42 20.29
CA ARG A 505 9.15 20.51 21.19
C ARG A 505 9.74 21.28 22.35
N TRP A 506 9.66 20.70 23.55
CA TRP A 506 10.41 21.20 24.69
C TRP A 506 11.75 20.50 24.73
N HIS A 507 12.84 21.26 24.66
CA HIS A 507 14.19 20.70 24.68
C HIS A 507 15.17 21.72 25.26
N ASP A 508 16.02 21.25 26.18
CA ASP A 508 17.03 22.08 26.85
C ASP A 508 16.46 23.37 27.47
N GLY A 509 15.33 23.23 28.18
CA GLY A 509 14.64 24.33 28.86
C GLY A 509 13.99 25.37 27.93
N LYS A 510 13.90 25.08 26.63
CA LYS A 510 13.35 26.00 25.62
C LYS A 510 12.23 25.34 24.84
N LEU A 511 11.27 26.16 24.40
CA LEU A 511 10.27 25.77 23.42
C LEU A 511 10.82 26.00 22.01
N TRP A 512 10.99 24.91 21.28
CA TRP A 512 11.38 24.89 19.87
C TRP A 512 10.16 24.73 18.99
N ILE A 513 10.16 25.38 17.84
CA ILE A 513 9.10 25.28 16.83
C ILE A 513 9.69 25.24 15.42
N LEU A 514 8.90 24.73 14.49
CA LEU A 514 9.14 24.90 13.06
C LEU A 514 8.18 25.97 12.52
N GLU A 515 8.70 27.01 11.88
CA GLU A 515 7.88 27.91 11.06
C GLU A 515 7.93 27.46 9.60
N SER A 516 7.08 26.50 9.25
CA SER A 516 7.13 25.80 7.96
C SER A 516 6.90 26.71 6.75
N GLY A 517 6.15 27.82 6.93
CA GLY A 517 5.96 28.81 5.87
C GLY A 517 7.21 29.65 5.59
N LYS A 518 8.18 29.66 6.51
CA LYS A 518 9.49 30.29 6.37
C LYS A 518 10.63 29.27 6.16
N GLY A 519 10.34 27.98 6.34
CA GLY A 519 11.34 26.92 6.28
C GLY A 519 12.34 26.98 7.43
N SER A 520 11.96 27.48 8.61
CA SER A 520 12.91 27.74 9.69
C SER A 520 12.68 26.88 10.94
N LEU A 521 13.77 26.66 11.68
CA LEU A 521 13.80 26.18 13.06
C LEU A 521 13.98 27.40 13.97
N ALA A 522 13.12 27.54 14.98
CA ALA A 522 13.12 28.68 15.88
C ALA A 522 12.85 28.27 17.33
N THR A 523 13.14 29.19 18.25
CA THR A 523 12.73 29.09 19.65
C THR A 523 11.71 30.18 20.00
N VAL A 524 10.85 29.91 20.98
CA VAL A 524 9.84 30.84 21.50
C VAL A 524 10.11 31.08 22.98
N SER A 525 10.24 32.34 23.39
CA SER A 525 10.21 32.72 24.83
C SER A 525 8.79 32.61 25.34
N ILE A 526 8.60 31.89 26.45
CA ILE A 526 7.28 31.69 27.07
C ILE A 526 6.76 32.99 27.69
N GLU A 527 7.67 33.83 28.19
CA GLU A 527 7.37 35.07 28.91
C GLU A 527 6.96 36.19 27.96
N THR A 528 7.61 36.28 26.80
CA THR A 528 7.46 37.41 25.87
C THR A 528 6.77 37.04 24.56
N GLY A 529 6.62 35.75 24.26
CA GLY A 529 6.16 35.26 22.96
C GLY A 529 7.15 35.51 21.81
N LYS A 530 8.35 36.05 22.11
CA LYS A 530 9.35 36.39 21.09
C LYS A 530 9.89 35.14 20.41
N VAL A 531 9.85 35.15 19.08
CA VAL A 531 10.40 34.11 18.23
C VAL A 531 11.85 34.46 17.85
N THR A 532 12.77 33.52 18.04
CA THR A 532 14.16 33.65 17.59
C THR A 532 14.50 32.54 16.62
N THR A 533 14.67 32.89 15.35
CA THR A 533 15.11 31.96 14.29
C THR A 533 16.54 31.51 14.55
N ILE A 534 16.76 30.20 14.56
CA ILE A 534 18.06 29.58 14.76
C ILE A 534 18.67 29.14 13.42
N ALA A 535 17.85 28.57 12.53
CA ALA A 535 18.30 28.15 11.20
C ALA A 535 17.17 28.27 10.17
N THR A 536 17.55 28.46 8.90
CA THR A 536 16.63 28.37 7.74
C THR A 536 17.07 27.20 6.86
N LEU A 537 16.13 26.38 6.44
CA LEU A 537 16.33 25.12 5.75
C LEU A 537 15.67 25.14 4.36
N PRO A 538 16.19 24.37 3.38
CA PRO A 538 15.75 24.47 1.99
C PRO A 538 14.53 23.59 1.69
N GLY A 539 13.45 23.73 2.46
CA GLY A 539 12.21 22.96 2.26
C GLY A 539 11.17 23.20 3.35
N PHE A 540 9.94 22.70 3.13
CA PHE A 540 8.84 22.86 4.08
C PHE A 540 9.11 22.01 5.33
N THR A 541 9.43 22.67 6.44
CA THR A 541 9.84 22.00 7.67
C THR A 541 8.67 21.29 8.34
N ARG A 542 8.86 20.02 8.73
CA ARG A 542 7.84 19.21 9.42
C ARG A 542 8.48 18.03 10.13
N GLY A 543 8.03 17.73 11.34
CA GLY A 543 8.67 16.73 12.20
C GLY A 543 9.95 17.29 12.81
N LEU A 544 10.03 17.23 14.14
CA LEU A 544 11.18 17.73 14.90
C LEU A 544 11.48 16.77 16.04
N ASN A 545 12.76 16.43 16.21
CA ASN A 545 13.25 15.72 17.38
C ASN A 545 14.72 16.07 17.63
N PHE A 546 15.31 15.58 18.73
CA PHE A 546 16.65 15.98 19.14
C PHE A 546 17.52 14.79 19.55
N ILE A 547 18.81 14.90 19.26
CA ILE A 547 19.89 14.06 19.81
C ILE A 547 20.88 15.03 20.47
N GLY A 548 20.80 15.20 21.79
CA GLY A 548 21.62 16.19 22.49
C GLY A 548 21.44 17.60 21.87
N PRO A 549 22.51 18.30 21.46
CA PRO A 549 22.41 19.62 20.83
C PRO A 549 22.07 19.57 19.32
N TYR A 550 21.70 18.41 18.77
CA TYR A 550 21.41 18.27 17.35
C TYR A 550 19.91 18.13 17.11
N ALA A 551 19.32 19.11 16.44
CA ALA A 551 17.94 19.07 15.99
C ALA A 551 17.83 18.29 14.68
N LEU A 552 16.97 17.29 14.63
CA LEU A 552 16.61 16.54 13.43
C LEU A 552 15.30 17.10 12.89
N VAL A 553 15.37 17.79 11.75
CA VAL A 553 14.26 18.50 11.13
C VAL A 553 13.87 17.81 9.84
N GLY A 554 12.64 17.32 9.75
CA GLY A 554 12.11 16.79 8.49
C GLY A 554 11.79 17.91 7.51
N LEU A 555 12.04 17.69 6.23
CA LEU A 555 11.71 18.60 5.13
C LEU A 555 10.82 17.88 4.11
N SER A 556 9.82 18.59 3.61
CA SER A 556 8.96 18.17 2.51
C SER A 556 9.11 19.10 1.30
N GLN A 557 8.83 18.57 0.11
CA GLN A 557 8.74 19.40 -1.09
C GLN A 557 7.53 20.33 -0.97
N VAL A 558 7.70 21.61 -1.32
CA VAL A 558 6.61 22.57 -1.28
C VAL A 558 5.62 22.25 -2.40
N ARG A 559 4.35 21.99 -2.06
CA ARG A 559 3.28 21.78 -3.05
C ARG A 559 2.78 23.13 -3.59
N GLU A 560 3.21 23.50 -4.79
CA GLU A 560 2.86 24.78 -5.43
C GLU A 560 1.33 25.03 -5.54
N SER A 561 0.48 24.00 -5.60
CA SER A 561 -0.97 24.21 -5.74
C SER A 561 -1.68 24.70 -4.47
N VAL A 562 -1.11 24.49 -3.28
CA VAL A 562 -1.76 24.82 -1.99
C VAL A 562 -1.07 25.97 -1.25
N PHE A 563 0.22 26.19 -1.51
CA PHE A 563 1.09 27.05 -0.69
C PHE A 563 1.74 28.23 -1.43
N LYS A 564 1.19 28.60 -2.60
CA LYS A 564 1.72 29.65 -3.52
C LYS A 564 2.10 30.99 -2.89
N ASP A 565 1.49 31.35 -1.75
CA ASP A 565 1.65 32.66 -1.11
C ASP A 565 2.57 32.62 0.13
N LEU A 566 3.25 31.50 0.40
CA LEU A 566 4.13 31.38 1.56
C LEU A 566 5.54 31.93 1.27
N PRO A 567 6.21 32.59 2.24
CA PRO A 567 7.56 33.14 2.06
C PRO A 567 8.57 32.17 1.46
N ILE A 568 8.48 30.89 1.85
CA ILE A 568 9.29 29.81 1.32
C ILE A 568 9.21 29.79 -0.22
N THR A 569 8.01 29.68 -0.83
CA THR A 569 7.83 29.50 -2.29
C THR A 569 8.47 30.52 -3.24
N SER A 570 9.00 31.63 -2.73
CA SER A 570 9.79 32.60 -3.48
C SER A 570 11.19 32.12 -3.90
N LYS A 571 11.73 31.04 -3.32
CA LYS A 571 13.10 30.55 -3.60
C LYS A 571 13.11 29.30 -4.49
N LYS A 572 14.10 29.19 -5.40
CA LYS A 572 14.19 28.09 -6.39
C LYS A 572 14.67 26.75 -5.83
N ASP A 573 15.33 26.73 -4.68
CA ASP A 573 16.03 25.54 -4.14
C ASP A 573 15.17 24.63 -3.22
N GLU A 574 13.84 24.79 -3.24
CA GLU A 574 12.93 24.27 -2.18
C GLU A 574 12.27 22.92 -2.46
N ARG A 575 12.90 22.12 -3.32
CA ARG A 575 12.38 20.80 -3.73
C ARG A 575 13.02 19.65 -2.95
N ASN A 576 13.57 19.92 -1.77
CA ASN A 576 14.20 18.90 -0.95
C ASN A 576 13.18 18.13 -0.10
N CYS A 577 13.44 16.83 0.10
CA CYS A 577 12.67 15.98 0.99
C CYS A 577 13.62 15.08 1.80
N GLY A 578 13.43 14.96 3.11
CA GLY A 578 14.28 14.16 3.99
C GLY A 578 14.53 14.79 5.35
N VAL A 579 15.67 14.51 6.00
CA VAL A 579 15.94 14.97 7.37
C VAL A 579 17.27 15.73 7.41
N TRP A 580 17.25 16.93 7.98
CA TRP A 580 18.41 17.80 8.17
C TRP A 580 18.79 17.83 9.64
N ILE A 581 20.08 17.83 9.91
CA ILE A 581 20.63 17.94 11.25
C ILE A 581 21.17 19.35 11.43
N VAL A 582 20.61 20.08 12.39
CA VAL A 582 21.05 21.42 12.79
C VAL A 582 21.70 21.36 14.16
N ASP A 583 22.90 21.89 14.31
CA ASP A 583 23.49 22.12 15.62
C ASP A 583 22.82 23.32 16.29
N THR A 584 22.12 23.09 17.40
CA THR A 584 21.28 24.09 18.06
C THR A 584 22.07 25.22 18.72
N ARG A 585 23.39 25.06 18.86
CA ARG A 585 24.26 26.05 19.51
C ARG A 585 24.62 27.21 18.60
N ASN A 586 24.75 26.94 17.29
CA ASN A 586 25.18 27.92 16.29
C ASN A 586 24.25 28.02 15.06
N GLY A 587 23.29 27.09 14.92
CA GLY A 587 22.34 27.06 13.80
C GLY A 587 22.89 26.44 12.51
N GLU A 588 24.08 25.83 12.54
CA GLU A 588 24.69 25.25 11.35
C GLU A 588 24.06 23.91 10.97
N VAL A 589 23.87 23.69 9.67
CA VAL A 589 23.49 22.38 9.13
C VAL A 589 24.72 21.49 9.09
N VAL A 590 24.74 20.45 9.93
CA VAL A 590 25.90 19.55 10.10
C VAL A 590 25.69 18.19 9.44
N GLY A 591 24.50 17.89 8.95
CA GLY A 591 24.23 16.65 8.23
C GLY A 591 22.85 16.61 7.58
N GLU A 592 22.67 15.68 6.66
CA GLU A 592 21.43 15.53 5.92
C GLU A 592 21.22 14.10 5.42
N LEU A 593 19.95 13.72 5.30
CA LEU A 593 19.42 12.57 4.58
C LEU A 593 18.44 13.13 3.55
N LYS A 594 18.69 12.90 2.26
CA LYS A 594 17.85 13.36 1.15
C LYS A 594 17.20 12.18 0.45
N PHE A 595 15.89 12.14 0.37
CA PHE A 595 15.18 11.17 -0.45
C PHE A 595 15.06 11.65 -1.90
N SER A 596 15.17 10.70 -2.83
CA SER A 596 14.88 10.88 -4.24
C SER A 596 13.88 9.82 -4.72
N GLY A 597 12.96 10.21 -5.60
CA GLY A 597 11.90 9.31 -6.09
C GLY A 597 10.53 9.58 -5.48
N VAL A 598 9.89 8.57 -4.90
CA VAL A 598 8.46 8.64 -4.49
C VAL A 598 8.25 9.31 -3.14
N VAL A 599 9.27 9.36 -2.29
CA VAL A 599 9.21 10.06 -1.00
C VAL A 599 9.46 11.55 -1.25
N LYS A 600 8.38 12.32 -1.19
CA LYS A 600 8.38 13.78 -1.42
C LYS A 600 7.84 14.58 -0.22
N GLU A 601 7.41 13.88 0.81
CA GLU A 601 6.87 14.46 2.03
C GLU A 601 7.36 13.66 3.24
N ILE A 602 7.82 14.40 4.24
CA ILE A 602 8.09 13.94 5.60
C ILE A 602 6.97 14.49 6.47
N PHE A 603 6.31 13.62 7.23
CA PHE A 603 5.20 14.01 8.08
C PHE A 603 5.65 14.19 9.54
N ASP A 604 6.33 13.19 10.09
CA ASP A 604 6.88 13.24 11.45
C ASP A 604 8.26 12.59 11.50
N VAL A 605 9.06 12.99 12.50
CA VAL A 605 10.41 12.51 12.76
C VAL A 605 10.52 12.26 14.27
N LYS A 606 10.82 11.02 14.67
CA LYS A 606 11.11 10.65 16.06
C LYS A 606 12.45 9.95 16.17
N VAL A 607 13.14 10.19 17.28
CA VAL A 607 14.39 9.50 17.63
C VAL A 607 14.05 8.32 18.54
N LEU A 608 14.64 7.15 18.27
CA LEU A 608 14.65 6.01 19.18
C LEU A 608 16.00 5.99 19.92
N PRO A 609 16.06 6.48 21.16
CA PRO A 609 17.29 6.45 21.94
C PRO A 609 17.65 5.01 22.31
N ASN A 610 18.94 4.76 22.52
CA ASN A 610 19.48 3.47 22.93
C ASN A 610 19.02 2.30 22.04
N THR A 611 18.91 2.57 20.73
CA THR A 611 18.35 1.64 19.75
C THR A 611 19.11 1.80 18.43
N LYS A 612 19.96 0.83 18.10
CA LYS A 612 20.77 0.79 16.87
C LYS A 612 20.00 0.19 15.70
N TRP A 613 19.19 -0.83 15.94
CA TRP A 613 18.57 -1.60 14.87
C TRP A 613 17.11 -1.93 15.20
N PRO A 614 16.22 -0.93 15.19
CA PRO A 614 14.79 -1.15 15.37
C PRO A 614 14.17 -1.71 14.10
N THR A 615 13.12 -2.51 14.26
CA THR A 615 12.21 -2.86 13.16
C THR A 615 10.80 -3.11 13.67
N ILE A 616 9.84 -3.12 12.76
CA ILE A 616 8.47 -3.59 13.04
C ILE A 616 8.32 -5.01 12.52
N LEU A 617 7.73 -5.86 13.35
CA LEU A 617 7.32 -7.21 12.96
C LEU A 617 6.17 -7.13 11.96
N ASP A 618 6.46 -7.43 10.70
CA ASP A 618 5.50 -7.44 9.59
C ASP A 618 5.21 -8.85 9.05
N ASP A 619 5.79 -9.88 9.67
CA ASP A 619 5.60 -11.28 9.31
C ASP A 619 4.32 -11.83 9.97
N PRO A 620 3.26 -12.13 9.20
CA PRO A 620 2.01 -12.59 9.77
C PRO A 620 2.13 -13.94 10.51
N ALA A 621 3.04 -14.83 10.07
CA ALA A 621 3.22 -16.12 10.72
C ALA A 621 3.84 -15.93 12.11
N LEU A 622 4.86 -15.07 12.22
CA LEU A 622 5.45 -14.74 13.52
C LEU A 622 4.47 -13.99 14.42
N VAL A 623 3.65 -13.09 13.87
CA VAL A 623 2.58 -12.43 14.64
C VAL A 623 1.56 -13.45 15.16
N GLN A 624 1.21 -14.47 14.37
CA GLN A 624 0.25 -15.50 14.75
C GLN A 624 0.82 -16.49 15.78
N SER A 625 2.11 -16.84 15.69
CA SER A 625 2.73 -17.86 16.53
C SER A 625 3.45 -17.31 17.76
N HIS A 626 3.61 -16.00 17.88
CA HIS A 626 4.29 -15.38 19.02
C HIS A 626 3.29 -14.81 20.02
N PHE A 627 3.48 -15.20 21.28
CA PHE A 627 2.66 -14.78 22.40
C PHE A 627 3.48 -13.90 23.34
N VAL A 628 2.83 -12.85 23.87
CA VAL A 628 3.37 -12.06 24.97
C VAL A 628 2.53 -12.34 26.19
N LEU A 629 3.18 -12.89 27.20
CA LEU A 629 2.59 -13.15 28.50
C LEU A 629 3.14 -12.12 29.49
N SER A 630 2.34 -11.74 30.47
CA SER A 630 2.85 -10.98 31.61
C SER A 630 3.97 -11.76 32.31
N ALA A 631 4.91 -11.07 32.96
CA ALA A 631 6.04 -11.69 33.65
C ALA A 631 5.64 -12.87 34.57
N ASN A 632 4.51 -12.74 35.28
CA ASN A 632 3.99 -13.76 36.20
C ASN A 632 3.50 -15.05 35.51
N HIS A 633 3.21 -15.01 34.21
CA HIS A 633 2.70 -16.14 33.43
C HIS A 633 3.74 -16.72 32.46
N ALA A 634 4.87 -16.05 32.27
CA ALA A 634 5.93 -16.49 31.35
C ALA A 634 6.71 -17.73 31.83
N GLN A 635 6.53 -18.17 33.09
CA GLN A 635 7.22 -19.33 33.67
C GLN A 635 6.48 -20.67 33.53
N GLN A 636 5.29 -20.72 32.92
CA GLN A 636 4.67 -22.02 32.64
C GLN A 636 5.39 -22.69 31.47
N LYS A 637 6.26 -23.65 31.79
CA LYS A 637 6.91 -24.54 30.81
C LYS A 637 5.83 -25.18 29.93
N PRO A 638 5.99 -25.18 28.60
CA PRO A 638 5.05 -25.86 27.71
C PRO A 638 4.98 -27.35 28.06
N ARG A 639 3.76 -27.90 28.11
CA ARG A 639 3.52 -29.33 27.91
C ARG A 639 3.48 -29.62 26.42
#